data_AF-A0A1E5UUJ5-F1
#
_entry.id   AF-A0A1E5UUJ5-F1
#
_cell.length_a   1.000
_cell.length_b   1.000
_cell.length_c   1.000
_cell.angle_alpha   90.00
_cell.angle_beta   90.00
_cell.angle_gamma   90.00
#
_symmetry.space_group_name_H-M   'P 1'
#
loop_
_entity.id
_entity.type
_entity.pdbx_description
1 polymer ?
#
loop_
_entity_poly.entity_id
_entity_poly.type
_entity_poly.pdbx_seq_one_letter_code
_entity_poly.pdbx_strand_id
1 'polypeptide(L)'
;MVSLAIVITVMLLWRRKQRPESVTLPSFSRKIPKVSYNDLAKATMGFSTSNLIGRGRYSSVYQGKLFQGRTMVAIKVFSLEIKGAHKSFIAECSALRNVRHRNLVPILTACSSIDLKGNDFKTLVYELMPRGDLHALLYMNRDDANTPTPSCITLAQKLSIAVDVADALEYLHHSNQGTIVHCDLKPSNILLDENMTARIGDFVLARFKVDSTASSLGDSISTSSVAIRGTIGYVAPECAAGGGVSSPGDVYSFGIVLLEIFLRKRPTDDMFNDGLNIVKFVETNFPDRILRVVDPELQEELGVHEGETSGSMKEKSLEFLLSVTKIGLDCAKASPNARMGMQKVASKLHRVKDAYLMNSKPWPHGTTAPTSAAGKVSSAQQLAHAVSPLFASKGDDTKFRKLLQPLGAMAAPQRSYWAVPNRTAPGLRQLQISVNDLAGTIPASLANITTLNAISCADNHFEGSVPDEFAKLQNLQQLYMGANQLSGRFPRAIMNLSALTDLSLALNQFSGEVPPDLGSTLRNLLLLELPVDFFQGQIPPSLTNASDLYYIEISRNNFSGVVPASVGNLTNQLQYLYLAENQLSGEFPPGIANLQNLFIVSLAVSQFSELNLESNRLVGKIPQSFGNLPILKVLKISDNNLYGSIPKELFRIPTIVQICLYVNNLDGIIHPDIGNARQLTYLQLSSNNLSGEIPSTLGNCESLEGIEFDHNSFSGSIPASLGNIRTLKVLSLSHNNLTGSIPASKGNLQLLEQLDLSLNNLQGEMTKSISLPFGREIPKISYNDLSRATEGFAASNLIGQGRYGSVYQGKLFQDEKVVAIKVFSIETRRAQKSFIAECNALRNVRHRNLVPILTACSTIDSNGNDFKALVYEFMPRGDFHNLFYPARDSEGSSYWNYVSLDQRLSILVDVSDPLAYLHYSHQGIIVHCDLKPSNILLDDDMVAHVGDFGLSRFKSSSTTSYFADSYSISSIAINGTIGYVAPECSAGGQVSIPSDVYSFRVVLLEIFIRRRPTDDMKDRMSIAKFAEINFPENVLQIVDPQLLEELELSKETPVVAIEDSGAQILQSVLSIGLCCTKTSPSERINMQEAAAKLHGIIS
;
A
#
# COMPACT_ATOMS: atom_id res chain seq x y z
N MET A 1 31.73 -66.68 -4.58
CA MET A 1 30.37 -66.49 -4.01
C MET A 1 30.28 -65.22 -3.18
N VAL A 2 31.15 -65.00 -2.18
CA VAL A 2 31.16 -63.80 -1.33
C VAL A 2 31.45 -62.50 -2.11
N SER A 3 32.37 -62.53 -3.07
CA SER A 3 32.71 -61.38 -3.92
C SER A 3 31.60 -60.97 -4.90
N LEU A 4 30.80 -61.92 -5.39
CA LEU A 4 29.66 -61.63 -6.27
C LEU A 4 28.49 -61.02 -5.47
N ALA A 5 28.29 -61.48 -4.23
CA ALA A 5 27.29 -60.92 -3.32
C ALA A 5 27.62 -59.47 -2.91
N ILE A 6 28.89 -59.15 -2.69
CA ILE A 6 29.32 -57.77 -2.38
C ILE A 6 29.10 -56.85 -3.58
N VAL A 7 29.41 -57.28 -4.81
CA VAL A 7 29.19 -56.45 -6.02
C VAL A 7 27.70 -56.21 -6.28
N ILE A 8 26.84 -57.22 -6.08
CA ILE A 8 25.39 -57.07 -6.21
C ILE A 8 24.84 -56.17 -5.09
N THR A 9 25.36 -56.27 -3.88
CA THR A 9 24.95 -55.42 -2.74
C THR A 9 25.38 -53.97 -2.95
N VAL A 10 26.58 -53.72 -3.47
CA VAL A 10 27.05 -52.39 -3.86
C VAL A 10 26.26 -51.84 -5.04
N MET A 11 25.92 -52.64 -6.05
CA MET A 11 25.04 -52.20 -7.16
C MET A 11 23.60 -51.92 -6.72
N LEU A 12 23.05 -52.68 -5.76
CA LEU A 12 21.73 -52.43 -5.18
C LEU A 12 21.72 -51.21 -4.24
N LEU A 13 22.81 -50.95 -3.52
CA LEU A 13 22.99 -49.74 -2.73
C LEU A 13 23.25 -48.50 -3.61
N TRP A 14 23.95 -48.65 -4.74
CA TRP A 14 24.17 -47.57 -5.71
C TRP A 14 22.90 -47.25 -6.51
N ARG A 15 22.06 -48.25 -6.81
CA ARG A 15 20.70 -48.04 -7.35
C ARG A 15 19.72 -47.48 -6.31
N ARG A 16 19.93 -47.67 -5.00
CA ARG A 16 19.16 -47.00 -3.94
C ARG A 16 19.58 -45.55 -3.69
N LYS A 17 20.83 -45.19 -4.00
CA LYS A 17 21.37 -43.81 -3.86
C LYS A 17 21.13 -42.91 -5.08
N GLN A 18 20.48 -43.42 -6.14
CA GLN A 18 19.93 -42.63 -7.25
C GLN A 18 18.41 -42.76 -7.35
N ARG A 19 17.70 -42.69 -6.23
CA ARG A 19 16.38 -42.06 -6.27
C ARG A 19 16.64 -40.55 -6.22
N PRO A 20 16.13 -39.75 -7.18
CA PRO A 20 16.12 -38.31 -6.96
C PRO A 20 15.34 -38.09 -5.66
N GLU A 21 15.92 -37.32 -4.73
CA GLU A 21 15.17 -36.76 -3.62
C GLU A 21 13.86 -36.22 -4.19
N SER A 22 12.73 -36.70 -3.65
CA SER A 22 11.44 -36.12 -3.98
C SER A 22 11.46 -34.70 -3.44
N VAL A 23 11.83 -33.75 -4.30
CA VAL A 23 11.77 -32.32 -3.98
C VAL A 23 10.31 -32.01 -3.68
N THR A 24 10.01 -31.76 -2.41
CA THR A 24 8.73 -31.23 -1.97
C THR A 24 8.51 -29.89 -2.65
N LEU A 25 7.58 -29.86 -3.60
CA LEU A 25 7.18 -28.66 -4.34
C LEU A 25 6.73 -27.57 -3.34
N PRO A 26 7.19 -26.32 -3.48
CA PRO A 26 6.62 -25.21 -2.73
C PRO A 26 5.12 -25.05 -3.07
N SER A 27 4.26 -24.74 -2.10
CA SER A 27 2.85 -24.47 -2.38
C SER A 27 2.70 -23.05 -2.95
N PHE A 28 2.45 -22.96 -4.26
CA PHE A 28 2.24 -21.68 -4.95
C PHE A 28 0.74 -21.37 -4.95
N SER A 29 0.31 -20.46 -4.08
CA SER A 29 -1.06 -19.94 -3.96
C SER A 29 -2.14 -20.98 -3.57
N ARG A 30 -2.88 -20.74 -2.48
CA ARG A 30 -4.03 -21.57 -2.01
C ARG A 30 -5.27 -21.51 -2.94
N LYS A 31 -5.16 -20.94 -4.14
CA LYS A 31 -6.31 -20.68 -5.01
C LYS A 31 -6.65 -21.87 -5.91
N ILE A 32 -5.76 -22.82 -6.17
CA ILE A 32 -6.03 -23.93 -7.11
C ILE A 32 -5.47 -25.25 -6.54
N PRO A 33 -6.24 -26.37 -6.55
CA PRO A 33 -5.75 -27.69 -6.13
C PRO A 33 -4.47 -28.13 -6.88
N LYS A 34 -3.69 -29.05 -6.31
CA LYS A 34 -2.59 -29.71 -7.04
C LYS A 34 -3.16 -30.34 -8.32
N VAL A 35 -2.60 -29.98 -9.47
CA VAL A 35 -3.02 -30.47 -10.80
C VAL A 35 -2.15 -31.65 -11.23
N SER A 36 -2.75 -32.68 -11.82
CA SER A 36 -2.02 -33.84 -12.35
C SER A 36 -1.61 -33.65 -13.82
N TYR A 37 -0.69 -34.48 -14.31
CA TYR A 37 -0.38 -34.57 -15.75
C TYR A 37 -1.65 -34.73 -16.59
N ASN A 38 -2.57 -35.60 -16.17
CA ASN A 38 -3.79 -35.90 -16.91
C ASN A 38 -4.73 -34.68 -17.00
N ASP A 39 -4.80 -33.87 -15.96
CA ASP A 39 -5.60 -32.63 -15.96
C ASP A 39 -5.01 -31.62 -16.95
N LEU A 40 -3.69 -31.48 -16.96
CA LEU A 40 -2.97 -30.57 -17.87
C LEU A 40 -3.04 -31.05 -19.33
N ALA A 41 -2.91 -32.36 -19.57
CA ALA A 41 -3.05 -32.95 -20.89
C ALA A 41 -4.48 -32.76 -21.42
N LYS A 42 -5.52 -32.98 -20.60
CA LYS A 42 -6.91 -32.70 -21.00
C LYS A 42 -7.14 -31.21 -21.29
N ALA A 43 -6.64 -30.33 -20.42
CA ALA A 43 -6.81 -28.88 -20.56
C ALA A 43 -6.17 -28.31 -21.84
N THR A 44 -5.11 -28.94 -22.33
CA THR A 44 -4.33 -28.52 -23.50
C THR A 44 -4.61 -29.35 -24.75
N MET A 45 -5.59 -30.25 -24.72
CA MET A 45 -5.88 -31.22 -25.80
C MET A 45 -4.64 -32.05 -26.19
N GLY A 46 -3.97 -32.62 -25.19
CA GLY A 46 -2.76 -33.42 -25.35
C GLY A 46 -1.52 -32.59 -25.69
N PHE A 47 -1.42 -31.35 -25.17
CA PHE A 47 -0.38 -30.39 -25.54
C PHE A 47 -0.34 -30.13 -27.05
N SER A 48 -1.53 -29.98 -27.65
CA SER A 48 -1.68 -29.72 -29.08
C SER A 48 -0.93 -28.44 -29.50
N THR A 49 -0.32 -28.47 -30.69
CA THR A 49 0.32 -27.29 -31.29
C THR A 49 -0.66 -26.15 -31.54
N SER A 50 -1.97 -26.44 -31.66
CA SER A 50 -3.02 -25.42 -31.79
C SER A 50 -3.20 -24.56 -30.53
N ASN A 51 -2.72 -25.05 -29.37
CA ASN A 51 -2.77 -24.35 -28.10
C ASN A 51 -1.38 -23.81 -27.68
N LEU A 52 -0.35 -23.98 -28.51
CA LEU A 52 0.99 -23.49 -28.21
C LEU A 52 1.03 -21.97 -28.40
N ILE A 53 1.27 -21.23 -27.31
CA ILE A 53 1.31 -19.77 -27.30
C ILE A 53 2.72 -19.20 -27.16
N GLY A 54 3.70 -20.02 -26.82
CA GLY A 54 5.11 -19.58 -26.76
C GLY A 54 6.08 -20.74 -26.67
N ARG A 55 7.29 -20.56 -27.20
CA ARG A 55 8.37 -21.56 -27.12
C ARG A 55 9.68 -20.91 -26.71
N GLY A 56 10.18 -21.29 -25.53
CA GLY A 56 11.46 -20.86 -25.00
C GLY A 56 12.55 -21.91 -25.18
N ARG A 57 13.77 -21.59 -24.75
CA ARG A 57 14.94 -22.48 -24.83
C ARG A 57 14.78 -23.80 -24.06
N TYR A 58 14.12 -23.73 -22.90
CA TYR A 58 13.97 -24.86 -21.97
C TYR A 58 12.52 -25.26 -21.74
N SER A 59 11.55 -24.57 -22.35
CA SER A 59 10.13 -24.79 -22.08
C SER A 59 9.23 -24.41 -23.26
N SER A 60 8.01 -24.92 -23.26
CA SER A 60 6.94 -24.56 -24.18
C SER A 60 5.72 -24.14 -23.37
N VAL A 61 5.04 -23.07 -23.76
CA VAL A 61 3.88 -22.51 -23.06
C VAL A 61 2.63 -22.80 -23.87
N TYR A 62 1.67 -23.45 -23.24
CA TYR A 62 0.39 -23.81 -23.84
C TYR A 62 -0.74 -23.06 -23.16
N GLN A 63 -1.71 -22.58 -23.93
CA GLN A 63 -3.00 -22.17 -23.41
C GLN A 63 -3.83 -23.39 -23.02
N GLY A 64 -4.51 -23.35 -21.88
CA GLY A 64 -5.36 -24.46 -21.44
C GLY A 64 -6.56 -24.02 -20.63
N LYS A 65 -7.63 -24.83 -20.68
CA LYS A 65 -8.84 -24.66 -19.87
C LYS A 65 -8.86 -25.68 -18.75
N LEU A 66 -8.62 -25.24 -17.51
CA LEU A 66 -8.71 -26.10 -16.32
C LEU A 66 -10.10 -26.02 -15.68
N PHE A 67 -10.45 -27.04 -14.89
CA PHE A 67 -11.71 -27.13 -14.11
C PHE A 67 -12.99 -27.01 -14.94
N GLN A 68 -13.18 -27.91 -15.91
CA GLN A 68 -14.38 -27.97 -16.76
C GLN A 68 -14.70 -26.65 -17.50
N GLY A 69 -13.67 -25.88 -17.86
CA GLY A 69 -13.82 -24.66 -18.69
C GLY A 69 -13.94 -23.35 -17.92
N ARG A 70 -13.82 -23.35 -16.58
CA ARG A 70 -14.00 -22.16 -15.74
C ARG A 70 -12.78 -21.24 -15.66
N THR A 71 -11.57 -21.76 -15.87
CA THR A 71 -10.34 -20.97 -15.71
C THR A 71 -9.42 -21.14 -16.92
N MET A 72 -9.10 -20.02 -17.57
CA MET A 72 -8.09 -19.97 -18.62
C MET A 72 -6.71 -19.81 -18.01
N VAL A 73 -5.75 -20.62 -18.45
CA VAL A 73 -4.40 -20.65 -17.89
C VAL A 73 -3.32 -20.73 -18.96
N ALA A 74 -2.13 -20.25 -18.64
CA ALA A 74 -0.91 -20.49 -19.39
C ALA A 74 -0.08 -21.57 -18.68
N ILE A 75 0.16 -22.69 -19.35
CA ILE A 75 0.84 -23.88 -18.82
C ILE A 75 2.22 -23.95 -19.45
N LYS A 76 3.26 -23.61 -18.67
CA LYS A 76 4.66 -23.66 -19.07
C LYS A 76 5.24 -25.05 -18.78
N VAL A 77 5.49 -25.82 -19.82
CA VAL A 77 6.01 -27.20 -19.77
C VAL A 77 7.51 -27.19 -20.03
N PHE A 78 8.31 -27.77 -19.13
CA PHE A 78 9.77 -27.79 -19.26
C PHE A 78 10.24 -29.01 -20.05
N SER A 79 11.11 -28.77 -21.04
CA SER A 79 11.70 -29.81 -21.87
C SER A 79 12.89 -30.44 -21.15
N LEU A 80 12.64 -31.39 -20.25
CA LEU A 80 13.65 -31.99 -19.37
C LEU A 80 14.77 -32.76 -20.09
N GLU A 81 14.57 -33.10 -21.36
CA GLU A 81 15.62 -33.67 -22.23
C GLU A 81 16.75 -32.66 -22.53
N ILE A 82 16.48 -31.35 -22.39
CA ILE A 82 17.46 -30.29 -22.63
C ILE A 82 18.29 -30.05 -21.36
N LYS A 83 19.62 -30.23 -21.47
CA LYS A 83 20.56 -29.99 -20.37
C LYS A 83 20.39 -28.56 -19.82
N GLY A 84 20.00 -28.46 -18.55
CA GLY A 84 19.75 -27.19 -17.84
C GLY A 84 18.28 -26.87 -17.57
N ALA A 85 17.33 -27.50 -18.26
CA ALA A 85 15.89 -27.25 -18.07
C ALA A 85 15.41 -27.54 -16.64
N HIS A 86 15.96 -28.57 -15.99
CA HIS A 86 15.69 -28.86 -14.58
C HIS A 86 16.15 -27.72 -13.65
N LYS A 87 17.32 -27.10 -13.91
CA LYS A 87 17.81 -25.97 -13.11
C LYS A 87 16.95 -24.72 -13.33
N SER A 88 16.47 -24.51 -14.56
CA SER A 88 15.54 -23.43 -14.91
C SER A 88 14.21 -23.56 -14.18
N PHE A 89 13.63 -24.75 -14.12
CA PHE A 89 12.40 -25.01 -13.35
C PHE A 89 12.58 -24.68 -11.86
N ILE A 90 13.67 -25.15 -11.25
CA ILE A 90 13.94 -24.89 -9.83
C ILE A 90 14.18 -23.40 -9.57
N ALA A 91 14.93 -22.70 -10.42
CA ALA A 91 15.17 -21.26 -10.28
C ALA A 91 13.87 -20.45 -10.32
N GLU A 92 12.97 -20.76 -11.25
CA GLU A 92 11.68 -20.08 -11.38
C GLU A 92 10.74 -20.40 -10.21
N CYS A 93 10.71 -21.65 -9.73
CA CYS A 93 10.02 -22.03 -8.49
C CYS A 93 10.56 -21.27 -7.26
N SER A 94 11.89 -21.17 -7.12
CA SER A 94 12.51 -20.46 -6.00
C SER A 94 12.12 -18.99 -6.05
N ALA A 95 12.24 -18.33 -7.21
CA ALA A 95 11.90 -16.93 -7.43
C ALA A 95 10.44 -16.62 -7.07
N LEU A 96 9.52 -17.49 -7.49
CA LEU A 96 8.07 -17.26 -7.35
C LEU A 96 7.50 -17.71 -5.99
N ARG A 97 8.30 -18.33 -5.12
CA ARG A 97 7.80 -18.96 -3.87
C ARG A 97 7.13 -17.95 -2.95
N ASN A 98 7.68 -16.75 -2.87
CA ASN A 98 7.25 -15.72 -1.91
C ASN A 98 6.92 -14.36 -2.55
N VAL A 99 7.07 -14.23 -3.86
CA VAL A 99 6.86 -13.00 -4.62
C VAL A 99 5.37 -12.80 -4.93
N ARG A 100 4.80 -11.66 -4.49
CA ARG A 100 3.40 -11.28 -4.77
C ARG A 100 3.29 -9.78 -5.00
N HIS A 101 3.11 -9.39 -6.26
CA HIS A 101 2.95 -7.99 -6.67
C HIS A 101 1.93 -7.88 -7.81
N ARG A 102 1.25 -6.73 -7.94
CA ARG A 102 0.21 -6.52 -8.96
C ARG A 102 0.79 -6.57 -10.39
N ASN A 103 2.03 -6.13 -10.56
CA ASN A 103 2.76 -6.08 -11.82
C ASN A 103 3.69 -7.28 -12.04
N LEU A 104 3.43 -8.42 -11.39
CA LEU A 104 4.12 -9.68 -11.64
C LEU A 104 3.10 -10.75 -12.06
N VAL A 105 3.50 -11.64 -12.97
CA VAL A 105 2.58 -12.66 -13.51
C VAL A 105 2.17 -13.63 -12.38
N PRO A 106 0.87 -13.76 -12.08
CA PRO A 106 0.42 -14.64 -11.00
C PRO A 106 0.67 -16.12 -11.32
N ILE A 107 1.48 -16.77 -10.48
CA ILE A 107 1.58 -18.23 -10.46
C ILE A 107 0.37 -18.83 -9.75
N LEU A 108 -0.27 -19.79 -10.41
CA LEU A 108 -1.47 -20.45 -9.92
C LEU A 108 -1.18 -21.76 -9.21
N THR A 109 -0.31 -22.59 -9.80
CA THR A 109 0.11 -23.89 -9.25
C THR A 109 1.32 -24.42 -10.03
N ALA A 110 1.90 -25.53 -9.57
CA ALA A 110 3.00 -26.22 -10.22
C ALA A 110 2.75 -27.74 -10.21
N CYS A 111 3.24 -28.44 -11.23
CA CYS A 111 3.17 -29.90 -11.33
C CYS A 111 4.59 -30.46 -11.51
N SER A 112 4.94 -31.44 -10.69
CA SER A 112 6.10 -32.30 -10.89
C SER A 112 5.60 -33.73 -10.76
N SER A 113 5.49 -34.44 -11.87
CA SER A 113 4.94 -35.79 -11.94
C SER A 113 5.63 -36.59 -13.06
N ILE A 114 5.02 -37.68 -13.52
CA ILE A 114 5.47 -38.48 -14.65
C ILE A 114 4.44 -38.41 -15.78
N ASP A 115 4.89 -38.45 -17.03
CA ASP A 115 4.03 -38.53 -18.21
C ASP A 115 3.47 -39.94 -18.44
N LEU A 116 2.61 -40.12 -19.46
CA LEU A 116 2.03 -41.42 -19.81
C LEU A 116 3.05 -42.47 -20.30
N LYS A 117 4.29 -42.05 -20.59
CA LYS A 117 5.40 -42.92 -21.00
C LYS A 117 6.36 -43.22 -19.83
N GLY A 118 6.10 -42.67 -18.64
CA GLY A 118 6.91 -42.85 -17.44
C GLY A 118 8.11 -41.91 -17.33
N ASN A 119 8.20 -40.86 -18.14
CA ASN A 119 9.26 -39.86 -18.06
C ASN A 119 8.91 -38.74 -17.07
N ASP A 120 9.93 -38.12 -16.47
CA ASP A 120 9.74 -36.95 -15.62
C ASP A 120 9.03 -35.81 -16.37
N PHE A 121 8.06 -35.18 -15.71
CA PHE A 121 7.26 -34.10 -16.25
C PHE A 121 7.15 -32.95 -15.25
N LYS A 122 7.56 -31.74 -15.67
CA LYS A 122 7.59 -30.54 -14.81
C LYS A 122 6.94 -29.36 -15.51
N THR A 123 6.03 -28.69 -14.80
CA THR A 123 5.29 -27.54 -15.33
C THR A 123 5.00 -26.48 -14.28
N LEU A 124 4.89 -25.23 -14.74
CA LEU A 124 4.32 -24.12 -13.98
C LEU A 124 3.03 -23.65 -14.66
N VAL A 125 2.01 -23.36 -13.86
CA VAL A 125 0.71 -22.89 -14.34
C VAL A 125 0.51 -21.46 -13.89
N TYR A 126 0.31 -20.57 -14.85
CA TYR A 126 0.09 -19.14 -14.67
C TYR A 126 -1.32 -18.74 -15.08
N GLU A 127 -1.76 -17.59 -14.59
CA GLU A 127 -2.92 -16.91 -15.15
C GLU A 127 -2.60 -16.49 -16.60
N LEU A 128 -3.54 -16.74 -17.53
CA LEU A 128 -3.33 -16.35 -18.93
C LEU A 128 -3.44 -14.83 -19.06
N MET A 129 -2.46 -14.21 -19.73
CA MET A 129 -2.48 -12.79 -20.09
C MET A 129 -3.02 -12.64 -21.52
N PRO A 130 -4.27 -12.19 -21.72
CA PRO A 130 -4.95 -12.30 -23.01
C PRO A 130 -4.43 -11.35 -24.09
N ARG A 131 -3.71 -10.27 -23.72
CA ARG A 131 -3.12 -9.34 -24.69
C ARG A 131 -1.71 -9.72 -25.13
N GLY A 132 -1.17 -10.84 -24.63
CA GLY A 132 0.15 -11.33 -25.02
C GLY A 132 1.29 -10.51 -24.40
N ASP A 133 2.45 -10.51 -25.06
CA ASP A 133 3.66 -9.83 -24.62
C ASP A 133 3.88 -8.47 -25.32
N LEU A 134 4.68 -7.62 -24.68
CA LEU A 134 4.98 -6.27 -25.16
C LEU A 134 5.78 -6.26 -26.47
N HIS A 135 6.60 -7.27 -26.74
CA HIS A 135 7.36 -7.35 -28.00
C HIS A 135 6.41 -7.49 -29.18
N ALA A 136 5.46 -8.42 -29.10
CA ALA A 136 4.42 -8.58 -30.11
C ALA A 136 3.65 -7.27 -30.30
N LEU A 137 3.24 -6.62 -29.21
CA LEU A 137 2.47 -5.38 -29.30
C LEU A 137 3.26 -4.22 -29.97
N LEU A 138 4.58 -4.10 -29.74
CA LEU A 138 5.42 -3.06 -30.36
C LEU A 138 5.68 -3.29 -31.86
N TYR A 139 5.67 -4.55 -32.33
CA TYR A 139 6.15 -4.91 -33.68
C TYR A 139 5.13 -5.66 -34.57
N MET A 140 3.85 -5.71 -34.21
CA MET A 140 2.81 -6.28 -35.09
C MET A 140 2.71 -5.49 -36.42
N ASN A 141 2.80 -6.20 -37.55
CA ASN A 141 2.71 -5.64 -38.90
C ASN A 141 1.25 -5.36 -39.29
N ARG A 142 0.98 -4.19 -39.88
CA ARG A 142 -0.38 -3.70 -40.21
C ARG A 142 -0.90 -4.10 -41.61
N ASP A 143 -0.20 -4.94 -42.36
CA ASP A 143 -0.53 -5.20 -43.77
C ASP A 143 -1.62 -6.27 -44.01
N ASP A 144 -2.13 -6.93 -42.96
CA ASP A 144 -3.25 -7.87 -43.11
C ASP A 144 -4.60 -7.16 -43.03
N ALA A 145 -5.17 -6.87 -44.20
CA ALA A 145 -6.40 -6.11 -44.43
C ALA A 145 -7.72 -6.70 -43.86
N ASN A 146 -7.67 -7.64 -42.90
CA ASN A 146 -8.84 -8.38 -42.41
C ASN A 146 -9.12 -8.27 -40.90
N THR A 147 -8.44 -7.39 -40.15
CA THR A 147 -8.77 -7.12 -38.74
C THR A 147 -9.37 -5.72 -38.55
N PRO A 148 -10.59 -5.61 -37.98
CA PRO A 148 -11.26 -4.32 -37.78
C PRO A 148 -10.71 -3.63 -36.54
N THR A 149 -9.58 -2.94 -36.70
CA THR A 149 -9.04 -1.76 -35.98
C THR A 149 -7.52 -1.87 -35.80
N PRO A 150 -6.72 -0.90 -36.29
CA PRO A 150 -5.28 -0.89 -36.05
C PRO A 150 -5.01 -0.45 -34.61
N SER A 151 -4.58 -1.36 -33.74
CA SER A 151 -4.28 -1.09 -32.34
C SER A 151 -2.91 -0.39 -32.18
N CYS A 152 -2.83 0.91 -32.43
CA CYS A 152 -1.67 1.72 -32.07
C CYS A 152 -1.58 1.85 -30.53
N ILE A 153 -0.40 1.60 -29.94
CA ILE A 153 -0.18 1.85 -28.51
C ILE A 153 -0.01 3.35 -28.32
N THR A 154 -0.94 3.98 -27.60
CA THR A 154 -0.86 5.42 -27.32
C THR A 154 0.29 5.74 -26.37
N LEU A 155 0.73 6.99 -26.35
CA LEU A 155 1.77 7.41 -25.43
C LEU A 155 1.39 7.20 -23.96
N ALA A 156 0.12 7.43 -23.60
CA ALA A 156 -0.39 7.16 -22.27
C ALA A 156 -0.28 5.67 -21.87
N GLN A 157 -0.49 4.77 -22.82
CA GLN A 157 -0.31 3.32 -22.62
C GLN A 157 1.17 2.97 -22.50
N LYS A 158 2.04 3.50 -23.38
CA LYS A 158 3.51 3.32 -23.31
C LYS A 158 4.06 3.73 -21.94
N LEU A 159 3.59 4.87 -21.41
CA LEU A 159 3.96 5.36 -20.08
C LEU A 159 3.46 4.47 -18.94
N SER A 160 2.21 4.01 -19.03
CA SER A 160 1.63 3.13 -18.01
C SER A 160 2.38 1.81 -17.92
N ILE A 161 2.74 1.23 -19.07
CA ILE A 161 3.56 0.02 -19.16
C ILE A 161 4.95 0.26 -18.54
N ALA A 162 5.61 1.37 -18.87
CA ALA A 162 6.92 1.70 -18.30
C ALA A 162 6.88 1.84 -16.75
N VAL A 163 5.84 2.48 -16.22
CA VAL A 163 5.61 2.63 -14.78
C VAL A 163 5.35 1.28 -14.11
N ASP A 164 4.46 0.46 -14.67
CA ASP A 164 4.13 -0.87 -14.15
C ASP A 164 5.37 -1.78 -14.05
N VAL A 165 6.25 -1.73 -15.05
CA VAL A 165 7.52 -2.48 -15.06
C VAL A 165 8.49 -1.93 -14.01
N ALA A 166 8.54 -0.60 -13.83
CA ALA A 166 9.39 0.02 -12.83
C ALA A 166 8.97 -0.34 -11.39
N ASP A 167 7.67 -0.32 -11.09
CA ASP A 167 7.11 -0.72 -9.80
C ASP A 167 7.39 -2.20 -9.49
N ALA A 168 7.29 -3.08 -10.50
CA ALA A 168 7.62 -4.50 -10.35
C ALA A 168 9.10 -4.74 -9.98
N LEU A 169 10.04 -4.02 -10.61
CA LEU A 169 11.46 -4.17 -10.32
C LEU A 169 11.85 -3.51 -8.98
N GLU A 170 11.21 -2.39 -8.64
CA GLU A 170 11.37 -1.74 -7.33
C GLU A 170 11.02 -2.72 -6.20
N TYR A 171 9.88 -3.41 -6.35
CA TYR A 171 9.45 -4.48 -5.45
C TYR A 171 10.48 -5.62 -5.37
N LEU A 172 10.96 -6.13 -6.51
CA LEU A 172 11.92 -7.26 -6.53
C LEU A 172 13.26 -6.91 -5.87
N HIS A 173 13.72 -5.66 -6.03
CA HIS A 173 15.02 -5.22 -5.53
C HIS A 173 15.02 -4.86 -4.04
N HIS A 174 13.89 -4.41 -3.50
CA HIS A 174 13.78 -3.87 -2.13
C HIS A 174 12.81 -4.67 -1.23
N SER A 175 12.46 -5.90 -1.60
CA SER A 175 11.58 -6.73 -0.76
C SER A 175 12.26 -7.18 0.54
N ASN A 176 11.50 -7.27 1.64
CA ASN A 176 11.97 -7.69 2.97
C ASN A 176 12.45 -9.17 3.06
N GLN A 177 12.55 -9.89 1.93
CA GLN A 177 12.89 -11.32 1.84
C GLN A 177 14.25 -11.56 1.14
N GLY A 178 15.02 -10.49 0.90
CA GLY A 178 16.25 -10.50 0.11
C GLY A 178 16.05 -9.92 -1.29
N THR A 179 17.14 -9.48 -1.92
CA THR A 179 17.11 -8.89 -3.26
C THR A 179 16.95 -9.99 -4.31
N ILE A 180 15.87 -9.92 -5.09
CA ILE A 180 15.64 -10.79 -6.25
C ILE A 180 16.06 -10.05 -7.51
N VAL A 181 17.07 -10.56 -8.21
CA VAL A 181 17.53 -9.99 -9.49
C VAL A 181 16.95 -10.84 -10.63
N HIS A 182 16.19 -10.22 -11.55
CA HIS A 182 15.46 -10.88 -12.63
C HIS A 182 16.39 -11.46 -13.71
N CYS A 183 17.44 -10.72 -14.09
CA CYS A 183 18.51 -11.10 -15.03
C CYS A 183 18.13 -11.28 -16.51
N ASP A 184 16.85 -11.29 -16.89
CA ASP A 184 16.42 -11.39 -18.29
C ASP A 184 15.24 -10.46 -18.62
N LEU A 185 15.29 -9.21 -18.18
CA LEU A 185 14.23 -8.26 -18.49
C LEU A 185 14.31 -7.81 -19.96
N LYS A 186 13.22 -8.01 -20.70
CA LYS A 186 13.05 -7.65 -22.12
C LYS A 186 11.55 -7.58 -22.47
N PRO A 187 11.14 -6.98 -23.60
CA PRO A 187 9.72 -6.81 -23.92
C PRO A 187 8.94 -8.13 -24.02
N SER A 188 9.53 -9.23 -24.48
CA SER A 188 8.84 -10.53 -24.56
C SER A 188 8.51 -11.14 -23.18
N ASN A 189 9.13 -10.64 -22.11
CA ASN A 189 8.92 -11.10 -20.74
C ASN A 189 7.97 -10.17 -19.95
N ILE A 190 7.44 -9.14 -20.61
CA ILE A 190 6.45 -8.20 -20.06
C ILE A 190 5.11 -8.54 -20.71
N LEU A 191 4.20 -9.14 -19.94
CA LEU A 191 2.88 -9.57 -20.41
C LEU A 191 1.82 -8.53 -20.06
N LEU A 192 0.73 -8.49 -20.84
CA LEU A 192 -0.35 -7.52 -20.69
C LEU A 192 -1.69 -8.21 -20.41
N ASP A 193 -2.37 -7.74 -19.36
CA ASP A 193 -3.73 -8.22 -19.04
C ASP A 193 -4.82 -7.48 -19.84
N GLU A 194 -6.09 -7.78 -19.58
CA GLU A 194 -7.24 -7.20 -20.28
C GLU A 194 -7.25 -5.66 -20.25
N ASN A 195 -6.70 -5.06 -19.20
CA ASN A 195 -6.68 -3.62 -18.94
C ASN A 195 -5.39 -2.93 -19.42
N MET A 196 -4.52 -3.63 -20.18
CA MET A 196 -3.19 -3.15 -20.58
C MET A 196 -2.25 -2.89 -19.39
N THR A 197 -2.49 -3.52 -18.23
CA THR A 197 -1.55 -3.47 -17.11
C THR A 197 -0.39 -4.42 -17.37
N ALA A 198 0.84 -3.92 -17.24
CA ALA A 198 2.03 -4.70 -17.50
C ALA A 198 2.42 -5.57 -16.30
N ARG A 199 2.79 -6.82 -16.59
CA ARG A 199 3.18 -7.83 -15.61
C ARG A 199 4.45 -8.54 -16.05
N ILE A 200 5.50 -8.46 -15.23
CA ILE A 200 6.78 -9.13 -15.51
C ILE A 200 6.62 -10.63 -15.21
N GLY A 201 7.03 -11.47 -16.16
CA GLY A 201 7.11 -12.92 -16.04
C GLY A 201 8.48 -13.45 -16.44
N ASP A 202 8.61 -14.78 -16.43
CA ASP A 202 9.82 -15.54 -16.83
C ASP A 202 11.07 -15.34 -15.94
N PHE A 203 10.98 -15.83 -14.70
CA PHE A 203 12.06 -15.77 -13.70
C PHE A 203 13.12 -16.88 -13.86
N VAL A 204 13.28 -17.46 -15.05
CA VAL A 204 14.18 -18.62 -15.29
C VAL A 204 15.64 -18.33 -14.94
N LEU A 205 16.08 -17.08 -15.07
CA LEU A 205 17.44 -16.64 -14.76
C LEU A 205 17.56 -15.93 -13.40
N ALA A 206 16.48 -15.84 -12.62
CA ALA A 206 16.45 -15.06 -11.39
C ALA A 206 17.41 -15.60 -10.31
N ARG A 207 17.88 -14.68 -9.45
CA ARG A 207 18.82 -14.97 -8.36
C ARG A 207 18.44 -14.23 -7.08
N PHE A 208 18.75 -14.86 -5.95
CA PHE A 208 18.60 -14.30 -4.62
C PHE A 208 19.95 -13.81 -4.11
N LYS A 209 20.01 -12.56 -3.66
CA LYS A 209 21.11 -12.02 -2.86
C LYS A 209 20.63 -11.84 -1.43
N VAL A 210 21.30 -12.50 -0.50
CA VAL A 210 21.14 -12.27 0.94
C VAL A 210 22.20 -11.23 1.32
N ASP A 211 21.78 -10.07 1.82
CA ASP A 211 22.69 -9.03 2.29
C ASP A 211 23.30 -9.44 3.64
N SER A 212 24.37 -10.24 3.59
CA SER A 212 25.17 -10.52 4.77
C SER A 212 26.21 -9.40 4.95
N THR A 213 26.04 -8.58 5.99
CA THR A 213 27.12 -7.78 6.59
C THR A 213 28.09 -8.67 7.39
N ALA A 214 28.60 -9.72 6.74
CA ALA A 214 29.68 -10.55 7.24
C ALA A 214 30.74 -10.67 6.14
N SER A 215 31.48 -9.59 5.92
CA SER A 215 32.76 -9.71 5.24
C SER A 215 33.82 -10.11 6.26
N SER A 216 34.00 -11.42 6.48
CA SER A 216 35.34 -12.03 6.56
C SER A 216 35.25 -13.54 6.75
N LEU A 217 36.10 -14.23 5.98
CA LEU A 217 36.41 -15.66 5.98
C LEU A 217 35.39 -16.63 5.37
N GLY A 218 35.55 -16.77 4.04
CA GLY A 218 35.73 -18.09 3.43
C GLY A 218 34.46 -18.84 3.01
N ASP A 219 33.84 -18.43 1.91
CA ASP A 219 33.18 -19.39 1.01
C ASP A 219 33.21 -18.90 -0.44
N SER A 220 34.34 -19.19 -1.08
CA SER A 220 34.50 -19.14 -2.53
C SER A 220 33.76 -20.31 -3.16
N ILE A 221 32.48 -20.14 -3.49
CA ILE A 221 31.86 -20.86 -4.62
C ILE A 221 31.53 -19.84 -5.70
N SER A 222 32.60 -19.36 -6.32
CA SER A 222 32.61 -18.82 -7.67
C SER A 222 32.08 -19.89 -8.64
N THR A 223 30.80 -19.82 -9.00
CA THR A 223 30.33 -20.46 -10.23
C THR A 223 30.63 -19.55 -11.42
N SER A 224 31.91 -19.51 -11.79
CA SER A 224 32.38 -19.04 -13.09
C SER A 224 31.82 -19.94 -14.19
N SER A 225 30.61 -19.63 -14.67
CA SER A 225 30.22 -20.06 -16.01
C SER A 225 30.50 -18.91 -16.96
N VAL A 226 31.45 -19.11 -17.88
CA VAL A 226 31.87 -18.22 -18.98
C VAL A 226 30.75 -17.94 -20.00
N ALA A 227 29.49 -18.26 -19.68
CA ALA A 227 28.34 -18.02 -20.53
C ALA A 227 27.72 -16.65 -20.19
N ILE A 228 27.61 -15.76 -21.19
CA ILE A 228 26.84 -14.52 -21.12
C ILE A 228 25.42 -14.88 -20.64
N ARG A 229 24.98 -14.24 -19.55
CA ARG A 229 23.67 -14.49 -18.93
C ARG A 229 22.72 -13.33 -19.27
N GLY A 230 21.56 -13.65 -19.83
CA GLY A 230 20.56 -12.70 -20.31
C GLY A 230 20.51 -12.60 -21.84
N THR A 231 19.63 -11.75 -22.35
CA THR A 231 19.37 -11.61 -23.80
C THR A 231 20.26 -10.56 -24.46
N ILE A 232 20.92 -10.92 -25.57
CA ILE A 232 21.78 -10.01 -26.34
C ILE A 232 21.05 -8.70 -26.63
N GLY A 233 21.71 -7.58 -26.37
CA GLY A 233 21.15 -6.22 -26.50
C GLY A 233 20.62 -5.62 -25.20
N TYR A 234 20.18 -6.44 -24.23
CA TYR A 234 19.66 -5.99 -22.93
C TYR A 234 20.63 -6.21 -21.78
N VAL A 235 21.61 -7.11 -21.96
CA VAL A 235 22.61 -7.45 -20.93
C VAL A 235 23.54 -6.27 -20.65
N ALA A 236 23.70 -5.95 -19.37
CA ALA A 236 24.59 -4.90 -18.90
C ALA A 236 26.07 -5.20 -19.23
N PRO A 237 26.92 -4.19 -19.53
CA PRO A 237 28.31 -4.38 -19.93
C PRO A 237 29.14 -5.21 -18.94
N GLU A 238 28.96 -4.99 -17.64
CA GLU A 238 29.64 -5.75 -16.59
C GLU A 238 29.22 -7.22 -16.56
N CYS A 239 27.96 -7.53 -16.87
CA CYS A 239 27.46 -8.90 -16.95
C CYS A 239 27.94 -9.60 -18.22
N ALA A 240 28.10 -8.87 -19.33
CA ALA A 240 28.67 -9.38 -20.56
C ALA A 240 30.18 -9.68 -20.42
N ALA A 241 30.90 -8.91 -19.60
CA ALA A 241 32.32 -9.10 -19.29
C ALA A 241 32.61 -10.21 -18.25
N GLY A 242 31.58 -10.97 -17.83
CA GLY A 242 31.73 -12.05 -16.84
C GLY A 242 31.58 -11.61 -15.37
N GLY A 243 31.12 -10.38 -15.12
CA GLY A 243 30.81 -9.87 -13.79
C GLY A 243 29.60 -10.54 -13.14
N GLY A 244 29.52 -10.42 -11.80
CA GLY A 244 28.45 -11.01 -11.00
C GLY A 244 27.07 -10.38 -11.23
N VAL A 245 26.02 -11.16 -11.00
CA VAL A 245 24.63 -10.71 -11.08
C VAL A 245 24.35 -9.62 -10.03
N SER A 246 23.67 -8.54 -10.43
CA SER A 246 23.40 -7.39 -9.54
C SER A 246 22.09 -6.68 -9.92
N SER A 247 21.43 -6.05 -8.94
CA SER A 247 20.24 -5.21 -9.17
C SER A 247 20.51 -4.05 -10.15
N PRO A 248 21.69 -3.39 -10.17
CA PRO A 248 22.06 -2.48 -11.25
C PRO A 248 22.02 -3.09 -12.66
N GLY A 249 22.20 -4.40 -12.81
CA GLY A 249 22.09 -5.08 -14.11
C GLY A 249 20.65 -5.13 -14.64
N ASP A 250 19.67 -5.32 -13.75
CA ASP A 250 18.25 -5.20 -14.10
C ASP A 250 17.88 -3.75 -14.44
N VAL A 251 18.43 -2.77 -13.71
CA VAL A 251 18.25 -1.34 -14.01
C VAL A 251 18.73 -1.01 -15.42
N TYR A 252 19.89 -1.54 -15.83
CA TYR A 252 20.39 -1.37 -17.19
C TYR A 252 19.42 -1.97 -18.22
N SER A 253 18.97 -3.20 -18.00
CA SER A 253 18.01 -3.89 -18.87
C SER A 253 16.71 -3.09 -18.99
N PHE A 254 16.23 -2.52 -17.88
CA PHE A 254 15.06 -1.63 -17.86
C PHE A 254 15.29 -0.36 -18.67
N GLY A 255 16.47 0.26 -18.58
CA GLY A 255 16.84 1.41 -19.40
C GLY A 255 16.76 1.11 -20.90
N ILE A 256 17.22 -0.07 -21.33
CA ILE A 256 17.12 -0.50 -22.72
C ILE A 256 15.66 -0.73 -23.14
N VAL A 257 14.86 -1.42 -22.33
CA VAL A 257 13.41 -1.62 -22.58
C VAL A 257 12.69 -0.28 -22.69
N LEU A 258 13.00 0.66 -21.81
CA LEU A 258 12.41 1.99 -21.81
C LEU A 258 12.75 2.75 -23.09
N LEU A 259 14.00 2.70 -23.56
CA LEU A 259 14.36 3.30 -24.85
C LEU A 259 13.65 2.60 -26.02
N GLU A 260 13.58 1.27 -26.02
CA GLU A 260 12.90 0.51 -27.08
C GLU A 260 11.41 0.86 -27.21
N ILE A 261 10.68 1.04 -26.10
CA ILE A 261 9.25 1.42 -26.11
C ILE A 261 9.02 2.75 -26.85
N PHE A 262 9.94 3.71 -26.71
CA PHE A 262 9.77 5.08 -27.21
C PHE A 262 10.43 5.32 -28.58
N LEU A 263 11.47 4.55 -28.91
CA LEU A 263 12.14 4.62 -30.21
C LEU A 263 11.54 3.63 -31.21
N ARG A 264 10.86 2.58 -30.73
CA ARG A 264 10.37 1.44 -31.51
C ARG A 264 11.49 0.77 -32.33
N LYS A 265 12.71 0.75 -31.78
CA LYS A 265 13.92 0.15 -32.39
C LYS A 265 14.45 -0.94 -31.48
N ARG A 266 14.69 -2.13 -32.04
CA ARG A 266 15.21 -3.25 -31.25
C ARG A 266 16.70 -3.00 -31.01
N PRO A 267 17.23 -3.30 -29.82
CA PRO A 267 18.67 -3.25 -29.57
C PRO A 267 19.52 -4.15 -30.51
N THR A 268 18.86 -5.03 -31.27
CA THR A 268 19.42 -5.98 -32.24
C THR A 268 19.12 -5.61 -33.69
N ASP A 269 18.50 -4.46 -33.97
CA ASP A 269 18.29 -4.00 -35.34
C ASP A 269 19.64 -3.84 -36.06
N ASP A 270 19.69 -4.15 -37.36
CA ASP A 270 20.92 -4.16 -38.17
C ASP A 270 21.69 -2.82 -38.15
N MET A 271 21.00 -1.72 -37.85
CA MET A 271 21.60 -0.38 -37.71
C MET A 271 22.50 -0.24 -36.47
N PHE A 272 22.42 -1.14 -35.50
CA PHE A 272 23.26 -1.13 -34.28
C PHE A 272 24.43 -2.11 -34.44
N ASN A 273 25.40 -1.70 -35.26
CA ASN A 273 26.63 -2.43 -35.55
C ASN A 273 27.87 -1.53 -35.32
N ASP A 274 29.07 -2.08 -35.46
CA ASP A 274 30.35 -1.34 -35.41
C ASP A 274 30.53 -0.42 -34.17
N GLY A 275 30.02 -0.87 -33.02
CA GLY A 275 30.13 -0.17 -31.76
C GLY A 275 29.08 0.92 -31.52
N LEU A 276 28.14 1.13 -32.45
CA LEU A 276 26.91 1.88 -32.25
C LEU A 276 25.85 0.97 -31.62
N ASN A 277 25.28 1.40 -30.50
CA ASN A 277 24.17 0.72 -29.82
C ASN A 277 23.06 1.72 -29.52
N ILE A 278 21.89 1.23 -29.09
CA ILE A 278 20.71 2.06 -28.81
C ILE A 278 21.02 3.20 -27.82
N VAL A 279 21.89 2.98 -26.84
CA VAL A 279 22.31 4.00 -25.85
C VAL A 279 23.11 5.10 -26.53
N LYS A 280 24.19 4.76 -27.25
CA LYS A 280 25.03 5.74 -27.97
C LYS A 280 24.25 6.48 -29.06
N PHE A 281 23.33 5.79 -29.73
CA PHE A 281 22.46 6.37 -30.74
C PHE A 281 21.58 7.48 -30.14
N VAL A 282 21.06 7.26 -28.94
CA VAL A 282 20.30 8.28 -28.20
C VAL A 282 21.22 9.36 -27.63
N GLU A 283 22.34 9.01 -27.00
CA GLU A 283 23.31 9.97 -26.43
C GLU A 283 23.81 10.97 -27.47
N THR A 284 24.10 10.52 -28.69
CA THR A 284 24.60 11.38 -29.77
C THR A 284 23.54 12.37 -30.29
N ASN A 285 22.27 12.09 -30.02
CA ASN A 285 21.13 12.93 -30.43
C ASN A 285 20.46 13.66 -29.26
N PHE A 286 20.87 13.42 -28.01
CA PHE A 286 20.28 14.03 -26.83
C PHE A 286 21.08 15.27 -26.36
N PRO A 287 20.44 16.37 -25.93
CA PRO A 287 18.99 16.62 -25.96
C PRO A 287 18.49 17.20 -27.29
N ASP A 288 19.36 17.84 -28.08
CA ASP A 288 18.95 18.78 -29.13
C ASP A 288 18.34 18.15 -30.39
N ARG A 289 18.56 16.85 -30.63
CA ARG A 289 18.12 16.13 -31.84
C ARG A 289 17.27 14.90 -31.51
N ILE A 290 16.60 14.89 -30.36
CA ILE A 290 15.88 13.71 -29.86
C ILE A 290 14.77 13.24 -30.81
N LEU A 291 14.15 14.16 -31.57
CA LEU A 291 13.12 13.83 -32.56
C LEU A 291 13.64 12.96 -33.71
N ARG A 292 14.95 12.90 -33.96
CA ARG A 292 15.52 12.01 -35.00
C ARG A 292 15.48 10.54 -34.62
N VAL A 293 15.36 10.25 -33.33
CA VAL A 293 15.48 8.88 -32.82
C VAL A 293 14.14 8.33 -32.33
N VAL A 294 13.20 9.20 -31.92
CA VAL A 294 11.87 8.84 -31.43
C VAL A 294 11.01 8.21 -32.54
N ASP A 295 10.15 7.27 -32.16
CA ASP A 295 9.18 6.60 -33.04
C ASP A 295 8.38 7.61 -33.88
N PRO A 296 8.39 7.52 -35.23
CA PRO A 296 7.65 8.45 -36.10
C PRO A 296 6.14 8.49 -35.80
N GLU A 297 5.52 7.37 -35.42
CA GLU A 297 4.10 7.35 -35.03
C GLU A 297 3.88 8.15 -33.74
N LEU A 298 4.85 8.12 -32.83
CA LEU A 298 4.81 8.91 -31.60
C LEU A 298 5.04 10.41 -31.87
N GLN A 299 5.86 10.75 -32.86
CA GLN A 299 6.03 12.14 -33.29
C GLN A 299 4.75 12.70 -33.89
N GLU A 300 4.04 11.90 -34.68
CA GLU A 300 2.73 12.23 -35.24
C GLU A 300 1.67 12.40 -34.15
N GLU A 301 1.59 11.47 -33.18
CA GLU A 301 0.69 11.58 -32.01
C GLU A 301 0.95 12.87 -31.20
N LEU A 302 2.22 13.28 -31.08
CA LEU A 302 2.64 14.47 -30.35
C LEU A 302 2.61 15.77 -31.19
N GLY A 303 2.38 15.68 -32.50
CA GLY A 303 2.40 16.82 -33.41
C GLY A 303 3.76 17.54 -33.52
N VAL A 304 4.88 16.83 -33.36
CA VAL A 304 6.23 17.42 -33.36
C VAL A 304 7.01 16.97 -34.61
N HIS A 305 7.44 17.92 -35.45
CA HIS A 305 8.21 17.66 -36.68
C HIS A 305 9.46 18.58 -36.74
N GLU A 306 10.54 18.11 -37.38
CA GLU A 306 11.73 18.94 -37.63
C GLU A 306 11.40 20.11 -38.58
N GLY A 307 11.54 21.36 -38.12
CA GLY A 307 11.56 22.56 -38.97
C GLY A 307 10.49 23.63 -38.73
N GLU A 308 9.52 23.44 -37.84
CA GLU A 308 8.47 24.45 -37.54
C GLU A 308 8.58 24.99 -36.11
N THR A 309 8.87 26.28 -35.97
CA THR A 309 8.99 26.97 -34.67
C THR A 309 7.69 27.60 -34.19
N SER A 310 7.41 27.40 -32.89
CA SER A 310 6.51 28.15 -31.98
C SER A 310 5.09 27.59 -31.74
N GLY A 311 4.94 26.85 -30.63
CA GLY A 311 3.66 26.51 -29.99
C GLY A 311 3.84 25.81 -28.64
N SER A 312 3.19 26.31 -27.57
CA SER A 312 3.34 25.84 -26.17
C SER A 312 3.12 24.32 -25.96
N MET A 313 2.27 23.69 -26.78
CA MET A 313 2.01 22.24 -26.72
C MET A 313 3.15 21.38 -27.30
N LYS A 314 3.90 21.88 -28.30
CA LYS A 314 5.06 21.17 -28.86
C LYS A 314 6.25 21.18 -27.88
N GLU A 315 6.47 22.29 -27.17
CA GLU A 315 7.54 22.42 -26.16
C GLU A 315 7.35 21.44 -24.98
N LYS A 316 6.12 21.31 -24.46
CA LYS A 316 5.78 20.38 -23.38
C LYS A 316 5.89 18.90 -23.81
N SER A 317 5.51 18.59 -25.05
CA SER A 317 5.63 17.24 -25.61
C SER A 317 7.10 16.83 -25.80
N LEU A 318 7.95 17.78 -26.19
CA LEU A 318 9.38 17.59 -26.29
C LEU A 318 10.03 17.42 -24.91
N GLU A 319 9.64 18.22 -23.92
CA GLU A 319 10.11 18.12 -22.53
C GLU A 319 9.80 16.75 -21.90
N PHE A 320 8.62 16.20 -22.20
CA PHE A 320 8.23 14.85 -21.83
C PHE A 320 9.17 13.80 -22.45
N LEU A 321 9.41 13.86 -23.77
CA LEU A 321 10.28 12.92 -24.47
C LEU A 321 11.71 12.99 -23.92
N LEU A 322 12.20 14.20 -23.65
CA LEU A 322 13.50 14.42 -23.03
C LEU A 322 13.56 13.79 -21.63
N SER A 323 12.51 13.94 -20.83
CA SER A 323 12.44 13.38 -19.48
C SER A 323 12.47 11.86 -19.46
N VAL A 324 11.63 11.19 -20.25
CA VAL A 324 11.62 9.71 -20.32
C VAL A 324 12.93 9.17 -20.89
N THR A 325 13.43 9.78 -21.96
CA THR A 325 14.68 9.37 -22.60
C THR A 325 15.86 9.54 -21.63
N LYS A 326 15.88 10.64 -20.87
CA LYS A 326 16.91 10.88 -19.85
C LYS A 326 16.90 9.82 -18.76
N ILE A 327 15.71 9.40 -18.31
CA ILE A 327 15.58 8.28 -17.35
C ILE A 327 16.15 7.00 -17.96
N GLY A 328 15.82 6.70 -19.23
CA GLY A 328 16.38 5.55 -19.96
C GLY A 328 17.91 5.57 -20.02
N LEU A 329 18.50 6.71 -20.38
CA LEU A 329 19.96 6.91 -20.41
C LEU A 329 20.60 6.78 -19.03
N ASP A 330 20.02 7.36 -17.99
CA ASP A 330 20.54 7.28 -16.62
C ASP A 330 20.47 5.85 -16.06
N CYS A 331 19.49 5.05 -16.50
CA CYS A 331 19.41 3.62 -16.18
C CYS A 331 20.45 2.80 -16.97
N ALA A 332 20.70 3.17 -18.24
CA ALA A 332 21.58 2.44 -19.17
C ALA A 332 23.05 2.89 -19.15
N LYS A 333 23.52 3.56 -18.08
CA LYS A 333 24.94 3.94 -17.94
C LYS A 333 25.85 2.72 -17.88
N ALA A 334 27.04 2.82 -18.47
CA ALA A 334 28.01 1.73 -18.48
C ALA A 334 28.46 1.31 -17.08
N SER A 335 28.68 2.26 -16.15
CA SER A 335 29.07 1.98 -14.77
C SER A 335 27.85 1.65 -13.88
N PRO A 336 27.83 0.50 -13.17
CA PRO A 336 26.73 0.12 -12.27
C PRO A 336 26.42 1.16 -11.19
N ASN A 337 27.45 1.77 -10.59
CA ASN A 337 27.29 2.74 -9.49
C ASN A 337 26.76 4.09 -9.96
N ALA A 338 26.81 4.37 -11.26
CA ALA A 338 26.30 5.61 -11.83
C ALA A 338 24.80 5.50 -12.21
N ARG A 339 24.23 4.29 -12.15
CA ARG A 339 22.83 4.02 -12.49
C ARG A 339 21.89 4.45 -11.36
N MET A 340 20.70 4.88 -11.76
CA MET A 340 19.65 5.28 -10.83
C MET A 340 18.98 4.04 -10.20
N GLY A 341 18.84 3.98 -8.88
CA GLY A 341 18.11 2.89 -8.22
C GLY A 341 16.62 2.87 -8.58
N MET A 342 16.00 1.68 -8.63
CA MET A 342 14.63 1.51 -9.14
C MET A 342 13.57 2.33 -8.38
N GLN A 343 13.75 2.59 -7.08
CA GLN A 343 12.85 3.47 -6.31
C GLN A 343 12.80 4.91 -6.86
N LYS A 344 13.97 5.45 -7.25
CA LYS A 344 14.08 6.78 -7.85
C LYS A 344 13.61 6.78 -9.32
N VAL A 345 13.83 5.67 -10.04
CA VAL A 345 13.33 5.50 -11.41
C VAL A 345 11.80 5.47 -11.44
N ALA A 346 11.16 4.63 -10.61
CA ALA A 346 9.71 4.52 -10.51
C ALA A 346 9.08 5.87 -10.15
N SER A 347 9.57 6.54 -9.10
CA SER A 347 9.05 7.86 -8.70
C SER A 347 9.18 8.93 -9.80
N LYS A 348 10.27 8.94 -10.57
CA LYS A 348 10.41 9.86 -11.71
C LYS A 348 9.45 9.52 -12.86
N LEU A 349 9.26 8.24 -13.18
CA LEU A 349 8.34 7.82 -14.25
C LEU A 349 6.88 8.11 -13.89
N HIS A 350 6.47 7.91 -12.63
CA HIS A 350 5.15 8.33 -12.14
C HIS A 350 4.93 9.83 -12.37
N ARG A 351 5.89 10.68 -11.97
CA ARG A 351 5.81 12.13 -12.20
C ARG A 351 5.68 12.50 -13.68
N VAL A 352 6.44 11.85 -14.55
CA VAL A 352 6.40 12.10 -15.99
C VAL A 352 5.07 11.66 -16.61
N LYS A 353 4.53 10.51 -16.17
CA LYS A 353 3.20 10.03 -16.58
C LYS A 353 2.10 10.99 -16.14
N ASP A 354 2.14 11.44 -14.89
CA ASP A 354 1.16 12.39 -14.35
C ASP A 354 1.20 13.72 -15.12
N ALA A 355 2.41 14.24 -15.39
CA ALA A 355 2.58 15.46 -16.19
C ALA A 355 2.01 15.33 -17.61
N TYR A 356 2.17 14.18 -18.27
CA TYR A 356 1.64 13.95 -19.61
C TYR A 356 0.10 13.83 -19.64
N LEU A 357 -0.49 13.10 -18.68
CA LEU A 357 -1.94 12.92 -18.59
C LEU A 357 -2.67 14.24 -18.29
N MET A 358 -2.01 15.18 -17.62
CA MET A 358 -2.55 16.52 -17.38
C MET A 358 -2.59 17.40 -18.64
N ASN A 359 -1.72 17.15 -19.63
CA ASN A 359 -1.58 17.99 -20.84
C ASN A 359 -2.40 17.51 -22.06
N SER A 360 -2.94 16.28 -22.08
CA SER A 360 -3.52 15.64 -23.29
C SER A 360 -5.05 15.82 -23.49
N LYS A 361 -5.73 16.69 -22.72
CA LYS A 361 -7.18 16.95 -22.92
C LYS A 361 -7.42 18.09 -23.93
N PRO A 362 -8.19 17.87 -25.02
CA PRO A 362 -8.55 18.93 -25.95
C PRO A 362 -9.62 19.84 -25.34
N TRP A 363 -9.39 21.16 -25.39
CA TRP A 363 -10.42 22.17 -25.11
C TRP A 363 -11.42 22.25 -26.30
N PRO A 364 -12.73 22.43 -26.07
CA PRO A 364 -13.71 22.55 -27.14
C PRO A 364 -13.50 23.84 -27.94
N HIS A 365 -13.21 23.72 -29.22
CA HIS A 365 -13.18 24.83 -30.16
C HIS A 365 -14.61 25.28 -30.52
N GLY A 366 -14.87 26.57 -30.30
CA GLY A 366 -15.59 27.43 -31.24
C GLY A 366 -17.12 27.37 -31.28
N THR A 367 -17.78 28.32 -30.62
CA THR A 367 -18.95 28.97 -31.22
C THR A 367 -18.97 30.46 -30.88
N THR A 368 -18.83 31.27 -31.94
CA THR A 368 -19.26 32.66 -32.19
C THR A 368 -19.42 33.65 -31.01
N ALA A 369 -18.69 34.75 -31.13
CA ALA A 369 -18.70 35.95 -30.28
C ALA A 369 -20.08 36.62 -30.13
N PRO A 370 -20.25 37.40 -29.04
CA PRO A 370 -20.57 38.80 -29.23
C PRO A 370 -19.56 39.74 -28.57
N THR A 371 -19.55 40.94 -29.12
CA THR A 371 -18.60 42.05 -29.04
C THR A 371 -18.63 42.86 -27.73
N SER A 372 -17.43 43.35 -27.40
CA SER A 372 -17.08 44.61 -26.69
C SER A 372 -17.55 44.86 -25.25
N ALA A 373 -16.62 44.77 -24.29
CA ALA A 373 -16.07 45.93 -23.54
C ALA A 373 -15.01 45.47 -22.49
N ALA A 374 -13.81 46.10 -22.52
CA ALA A 374 -12.77 46.22 -21.48
C ALA A 374 -12.37 44.98 -20.64
N GLY A 375 -11.12 44.50 -20.56
CA GLY A 375 -9.81 45.13 -20.72
C GLY A 375 -8.95 44.82 -19.47
N LYS A 376 -7.88 44.04 -19.65
CA LYS A 376 -6.80 43.68 -18.67
C LYS A 376 -7.06 42.53 -17.66
N VAL A 377 -7.11 41.28 -18.13
CA VAL A 377 -6.70 40.11 -17.33
C VAL A 377 -6.20 39.02 -18.29
N SER A 378 -4.93 39.03 -18.74
CA SER A 378 -4.45 37.92 -19.58
C SER A 378 -2.93 37.70 -19.61
N SER A 379 -2.22 37.98 -18.51
CA SER A 379 -0.77 37.67 -18.45
C SER A 379 -0.27 37.13 -17.11
N ALA A 380 -1.12 37.08 -16.06
CA ALA A 380 -0.77 36.50 -14.76
C ALA A 380 -1.08 34.99 -14.65
N GLN A 381 -2.02 34.46 -15.44
CA GLN A 381 -2.47 33.05 -15.33
C GLN A 381 -1.55 32.02 -15.98
N GLN A 382 -0.58 32.42 -16.80
CA GLN A 382 0.26 31.47 -17.56
C GLN A 382 1.57 31.06 -16.86
N LEU A 383 1.98 31.74 -15.78
CA LEU A 383 3.21 31.45 -15.04
C LEU A 383 3.00 30.82 -13.65
N ALA A 384 1.79 30.85 -13.09
CA ALA A 384 1.41 30.12 -11.87
C ALA A 384 1.40 28.57 -12.06
N HIS A 385 1.67 28.11 -13.28
CA HIS A 385 1.41 26.75 -13.74
C HIS A 385 2.45 25.69 -13.33
N ALA A 386 3.53 26.09 -12.64
CA ALA A 386 4.66 25.22 -12.31
C ALA A 386 4.74 24.77 -10.83
N VAL A 387 3.85 25.24 -9.95
CA VAL A 387 3.95 24.95 -8.49
C VAL A 387 2.72 24.21 -7.92
N SER A 388 1.62 24.09 -8.66
CA SER A 388 0.35 23.55 -8.13
C SER A 388 0.07 22.03 -8.13
N PRO A 389 0.90 21.06 -8.57
CA PRO A 389 0.47 19.64 -8.54
C PRO A 389 0.46 18.98 -7.15
N LEU A 390 0.79 19.68 -6.05
CA LEU A 390 0.97 19.07 -4.73
C LEU A 390 -0.33 18.83 -3.92
N PHE A 391 -1.49 19.31 -4.37
CA PHE A 391 -2.71 19.31 -3.55
C PHE A 391 -3.95 18.80 -4.28
N ALA A 392 -3.89 17.63 -4.91
CA ALA A 392 -5.10 16.93 -5.36
C ALA A 392 -4.93 15.40 -5.44
N SER A 393 -4.57 14.75 -4.33
CA SER A 393 -4.88 13.32 -4.13
C SER A 393 -5.18 13.04 -2.67
N LYS A 394 -6.31 12.36 -2.43
CA LYS A 394 -6.87 11.90 -1.14
C LYS A 394 -5.84 11.75 -0.01
N GLY A 395 -6.15 12.36 1.13
CA GLY A 395 -5.31 12.49 2.32
C GLY A 395 -4.47 11.25 2.66
N ASP A 396 -3.17 11.41 2.51
CA ASP A 396 -2.15 10.52 3.07
C ASP A 396 -1.20 11.37 3.93
N ASP A 397 -1.61 11.57 5.18
CA ASP A 397 -0.93 12.38 6.19
C ASP A 397 0.38 11.73 6.70
N THR A 398 0.69 10.50 6.25
CA THR A 398 1.89 9.77 6.67
C THR A 398 3.18 10.25 5.99
N LYS A 399 3.10 10.81 4.77
CA LYS A 399 4.28 11.37 4.08
C LYS A 399 4.71 12.72 4.65
N PHE A 400 3.78 13.54 5.11
CA PHE A 400 4.07 14.87 5.68
C PHE A 400 4.71 14.81 7.07
N ARG A 401 4.36 13.83 7.89
CA ARG A 401 4.99 13.63 9.20
C ARG A 401 6.45 13.18 9.15
N LYS A 402 6.91 12.63 8.02
CA LYS A 402 8.33 12.35 7.78
C LYS A 402 9.16 13.62 7.51
N LEU A 403 8.54 14.71 7.07
CA LEU A 403 9.21 15.99 6.82
C LEU A 403 9.39 16.85 8.08
N LEU A 404 8.68 16.54 9.18
CA LEU A 404 8.72 17.28 10.45
C LEU A 404 9.60 16.64 11.54
N GLN A 405 10.34 15.57 11.25
CA GLN A 405 11.34 15.04 12.20
C GLN A 405 12.61 15.89 12.15
N PRO A 406 13.22 16.28 13.30
CA PRO A 406 14.55 16.87 13.29
C PRO A 406 15.53 15.83 12.76
N LEU A 407 16.13 16.09 11.60
CA LEU A 407 17.18 15.26 11.02
C LEU A 407 18.38 15.24 11.98
N GLY A 408 18.53 14.14 12.71
CA GLY A 408 19.78 13.78 13.38
C GLY A 408 20.90 13.66 12.34
N ALA A 409 22.01 14.32 12.62
CA ALA A 409 23.15 14.47 11.73
C ALA A 409 23.63 13.13 11.11
N MET A 410 23.42 12.97 9.81
CA MET A 410 24.11 12.00 8.97
C MET A 410 24.59 12.68 7.68
N ALA A 411 25.80 12.30 7.25
CA ALA A 411 26.70 13.03 6.35
C ALA A 411 26.04 13.58 5.07
N ALA A 412 26.27 14.87 4.81
CA ALA A 412 25.70 15.59 3.67
C ALA A 412 26.33 15.18 2.33
N PRO A 413 25.54 14.90 1.28
CA PRO A 413 26.05 14.88 -0.09
C PRO A 413 26.49 16.29 -0.50
N GLN A 414 27.48 16.42 -1.38
CA GLN A 414 27.97 17.70 -1.91
C GLN A 414 26.81 18.52 -2.50
N ARG A 415 26.38 19.58 -1.81
CA ARG A 415 25.29 20.49 -2.23
C ARG A 415 25.85 21.64 -3.04
N SER A 416 25.13 22.04 -4.09
CA SER A 416 25.46 23.20 -4.92
C SER A 416 24.97 24.47 -4.22
N TYR A 417 25.88 25.25 -3.64
CA TYR A 417 25.53 26.54 -3.04
C TYR A 417 25.20 27.56 -4.13
N TRP A 418 24.10 28.29 -3.95
CA TRP A 418 23.74 29.40 -4.83
C TRP A 418 24.67 30.60 -4.58
N ALA A 419 25.50 30.94 -5.58
CA ALA A 419 26.36 32.12 -5.56
C ALA A 419 26.09 32.96 -6.83
N VAL A 420 25.62 34.19 -6.64
CA VAL A 420 25.41 35.12 -7.77
C VAL A 420 26.78 35.68 -8.20
N PRO A 421 27.15 35.61 -9.50
CA PRO A 421 28.37 36.25 -9.99
C PRO A 421 28.33 37.77 -9.78
N ASN A 422 29.43 38.36 -9.33
CA ASN A 422 29.60 39.81 -9.07
C ASN A 422 29.44 40.73 -10.31
N ARG A 423 28.99 40.23 -11.47
CA ARG A 423 28.67 41.03 -12.65
C ARG A 423 27.15 41.17 -12.75
N THR A 424 26.64 42.34 -12.40
CA THR A 424 25.21 42.67 -12.46
C THR A 424 24.70 42.46 -13.90
N ALA A 425 23.56 41.78 -14.03
CA ALA A 425 22.82 41.66 -15.28
C ALA A 425 21.73 42.74 -15.30
N PRO A 426 22.02 44.00 -15.69
CA PRO A 426 21.11 45.12 -15.50
C PRO A 426 19.79 44.97 -16.28
N GLY A 427 19.75 44.13 -17.31
CA GLY A 427 18.55 43.84 -18.09
C GLY A 427 17.67 42.70 -17.57
N LEU A 428 18.07 41.99 -16.51
CA LEU A 428 17.34 40.82 -16.02
C LEU A 428 16.02 41.23 -15.35
N ARG A 429 14.90 40.78 -15.90
CA ARG A 429 13.55 41.09 -15.40
C ARG A 429 12.90 39.91 -14.68
N GLN A 430 13.17 38.69 -15.10
CA GLN A 430 12.58 37.49 -14.50
C GLN A 430 13.69 36.54 -14.08
N LEU A 431 13.60 36.03 -12.86
CA LEU A 431 14.48 34.98 -12.35
C LEU A 431 13.63 33.74 -12.03
N GLN A 432 13.86 32.65 -12.77
CA GLN A 432 13.19 31.37 -12.57
C GLN A 432 14.24 30.30 -12.28
N ILE A 433 14.27 29.80 -11.05
CA ILE A 433 15.21 28.78 -10.57
C ILE A 433 14.49 27.69 -9.74
N SER A 434 13.16 27.62 -9.86
CA SER A 434 12.35 26.64 -9.13
C SER A 434 12.64 25.19 -9.57
N VAL A 435 12.34 24.21 -8.70
CA VAL A 435 12.49 22.76 -8.96
C VAL A 435 13.95 22.37 -9.23
N ASN A 436 14.83 22.69 -8.29
CA ASN A 436 16.24 22.31 -8.33
C ASN A 436 16.69 21.82 -6.94
N ASP A 437 17.94 21.33 -6.85
CA ASP A 437 18.56 20.94 -5.57
C ASP A 437 19.40 22.11 -4.98
N LEU A 438 19.03 23.38 -5.22
CA LEU A 438 19.79 24.54 -4.76
C LEU A 438 19.65 24.72 -3.25
N ALA A 439 20.77 24.96 -2.56
CA ALA A 439 20.81 25.07 -1.10
C ALA A 439 21.56 26.33 -0.62
N GLY A 440 21.35 26.68 0.65
CA GLY A 440 21.93 27.85 1.32
C GLY A 440 20.92 28.99 1.47
N THR A 441 21.40 30.19 1.81
CA THR A 441 20.52 31.35 2.01
C THR A 441 20.26 32.10 0.71
N ILE A 442 19.12 32.79 0.62
CA ILE A 442 18.84 33.71 -0.48
C ILE A 442 19.79 34.90 -0.37
N PRO A 443 20.60 35.22 -1.38
CA PRO A 443 21.62 36.26 -1.28
C PRO A 443 21.01 37.65 -1.40
N ALA A 444 21.33 38.50 -0.43
CA ALA A 444 20.94 39.92 -0.41
C ALA A 444 21.36 40.69 -1.67
N SER A 445 22.45 40.29 -2.32
CA SER A 445 22.94 40.90 -3.56
C SER A 445 21.97 40.80 -4.73
N LEU A 446 21.00 39.88 -4.69
CA LEU A 446 19.94 39.79 -5.71
C LEU A 446 19.11 41.08 -5.77
N ALA A 447 18.97 41.78 -4.64
CA ALA A 447 18.30 43.07 -4.56
C ALA A 447 18.98 44.20 -5.37
N ASN A 448 20.22 43.99 -5.84
CA ASN A 448 20.91 44.95 -6.72
C ASN A 448 20.36 44.92 -8.15
N ILE A 449 19.57 43.90 -8.53
CA ILE A 449 18.92 43.79 -9.84
C ILE A 449 17.52 44.41 -9.75
N THR A 450 17.46 45.73 -9.61
CA THR A 450 16.20 46.49 -9.41
C THR A 450 15.25 46.45 -10.62
N THR A 451 15.70 45.88 -11.75
CA THR A 451 14.90 45.62 -12.95
C THR A 451 14.04 44.36 -12.85
N LEU A 452 14.23 43.52 -11.82
CA LEU A 452 13.41 42.33 -11.60
C LEU A 452 11.94 42.69 -11.35
N ASN A 453 11.05 42.04 -12.10
CA ASN A 453 9.61 42.06 -11.93
C ASN A 453 9.03 40.70 -11.51
N ALA A 454 9.77 39.60 -11.66
CA ALA A 454 9.37 38.29 -11.15
C ALA A 454 10.56 37.51 -10.59
N ILE A 455 10.37 36.89 -9.41
CA ILE A 455 11.31 35.95 -8.80
C ILE A 455 10.55 34.67 -8.44
N SER A 456 11.05 33.55 -8.92
CA SER A 456 10.52 32.22 -8.64
C SER A 456 11.68 31.29 -8.29
N CYS A 457 11.72 30.84 -7.03
CA CYS A 457 12.75 29.94 -6.50
C CYS A 457 12.13 28.82 -5.63
N ALA A 458 10.92 28.41 -5.97
CA ALA A 458 10.16 27.40 -5.25
C ALA A 458 10.77 25.99 -5.43
N ASP A 459 10.43 25.04 -4.55
CA ASP A 459 10.88 23.64 -4.63
C ASP A 459 12.40 23.50 -4.74
N ASN A 460 13.08 23.91 -3.66
CA ASN A 460 14.54 23.88 -3.50
C ASN A 460 14.89 23.57 -2.03
N HIS A 461 16.13 23.80 -1.62
CA HIS A 461 16.62 23.65 -0.25
C HIS A 461 17.10 24.98 0.34
N PHE A 462 16.48 26.10 -0.03
CA PHE A 462 16.84 27.41 0.53
C PHE A 462 16.45 27.50 2.01
N GLU A 463 17.36 28.01 2.83
CA GLU A 463 17.21 28.15 4.29
C GLU A 463 17.38 29.62 4.74
N GLY A 464 16.99 29.90 5.99
CA GLY A 464 17.04 31.25 6.56
C GLY A 464 15.85 32.13 6.15
N SER A 465 15.97 33.45 6.33
CA SER A 465 14.89 34.41 6.04
C SER A 465 15.04 35.05 4.67
N VAL A 466 13.94 35.64 4.16
CA VAL A 466 14.00 36.52 2.99
C VAL A 466 14.81 37.79 3.35
N PRO A 467 15.81 38.20 2.54
CA PRO A 467 16.67 39.34 2.85
C PRO A 467 15.91 40.68 2.91
N ASP A 468 16.24 41.54 3.87
CA ASP A 468 15.61 42.85 4.03
C ASP A 468 15.86 43.77 2.82
N GLU A 469 16.97 43.56 2.11
CA GLU A 469 17.33 44.31 0.90
C GLU A 469 16.31 44.15 -0.23
N PHE A 470 15.48 43.10 -0.21
CA PHE A 470 14.42 42.91 -1.20
C PHE A 470 13.46 44.11 -1.24
N ALA A 471 13.38 44.91 -0.17
CA ALA A 471 12.64 46.18 -0.13
C ALA A 471 13.07 47.17 -1.24
N LYS A 472 14.22 46.97 -1.90
CA LYS A 472 14.70 47.78 -3.04
C LYS A 472 14.06 47.39 -4.38
N LEU A 473 13.42 46.21 -4.49
CA LEU A 473 12.87 45.67 -5.73
C LEU A 473 11.49 46.24 -6.05
N GLN A 474 11.41 47.56 -6.21
CA GLN A 474 10.14 48.31 -6.36
C GLN A 474 9.31 47.91 -7.60
N ASN A 475 9.92 47.23 -8.58
CA ASN A 475 9.24 46.73 -9.78
C ASN A 475 8.72 45.29 -9.64
N LEU A 476 8.95 44.63 -8.50
CA LEU A 476 8.60 43.23 -8.29
C LEU A 476 7.09 43.06 -8.22
N GLN A 477 6.54 42.28 -9.15
CA GLN A 477 5.12 41.96 -9.27
C GLN A 477 4.84 40.54 -8.75
N GLN A 478 5.76 39.60 -9.00
CA GLN A 478 5.58 38.18 -8.67
C GLN A 478 6.71 37.68 -7.78
N LEU A 479 6.33 37.07 -6.65
CA LEU A 479 7.26 36.48 -5.70
C LEU A 479 6.80 35.08 -5.25
N TYR A 480 7.46 34.05 -5.78
CA TYR A 480 7.17 32.65 -5.47
C TYR A 480 8.38 31.99 -4.79
N MET A 481 8.26 31.69 -3.49
CA MET A 481 9.35 31.13 -2.68
C MET A 481 8.95 29.82 -1.96
N GLY A 482 7.85 29.21 -2.36
CA GLY A 482 7.28 28.08 -1.64
C GLY A 482 8.11 26.78 -1.71
N ALA A 483 7.80 25.81 -0.85
CA ALA A 483 8.47 24.49 -0.79
C ALA A 483 9.99 24.59 -0.62
N ASN A 484 10.42 25.27 0.45
CA ASN A 484 11.81 25.43 0.86
C ASN A 484 11.96 25.19 2.37
N GLN A 485 13.11 25.52 2.95
CA GLN A 485 13.37 25.50 4.39
C GLN A 485 13.48 26.93 4.95
N LEU A 486 12.81 27.89 4.33
CA LEU A 486 12.84 29.30 4.77
C LEU A 486 12.12 29.44 6.11
N SER A 487 12.65 30.28 6.99
CA SER A 487 12.15 30.45 8.35
C SER A 487 12.17 31.92 8.79
N GLY A 488 11.57 32.20 9.94
CA GLY A 488 11.48 33.55 10.50
C GLY A 488 10.06 34.10 10.50
N ARG A 489 9.91 35.41 10.72
CA ARG A 489 8.60 36.08 10.67
C ARG A 489 8.22 36.45 9.24
N PHE A 490 6.96 36.88 9.03
CA PHE A 490 6.55 37.48 7.76
C PHE A 490 7.57 38.57 7.31
N PRO A 491 8.18 38.46 6.12
CA PRO A 491 9.27 39.35 5.73
C PRO A 491 8.81 40.80 5.55
N ARG A 492 9.33 41.71 6.39
CA ARG A 492 8.95 43.14 6.36
C ARG A 492 9.36 43.82 5.04
N ALA A 493 10.40 43.35 4.38
CA ALA A 493 10.79 43.83 3.06
C ALA A 493 9.67 43.74 2.01
N ILE A 494 8.83 42.70 2.08
CA ILE A 494 7.71 42.49 1.15
C ILE A 494 6.65 43.60 1.30
N MET A 495 6.49 44.15 2.52
CA MET A 495 5.56 45.27 2.77
C MET A 495 5.97 46.55 2.03
N ASN A 496 7.19 46.64 1.50
CA ASN A 496 7.64 47.80 0.73
C ASN A 496 7.47 47.62 -0.79
N LEU A 497 6.85 46.52 -1.24
CA LEU A 497 6.71 46.14 -2.65
C LEU A 497 5.30 46.45 -3.16
N SER A 498 4.97 47.73 -3.31
CA SER A 498 3.62 48.16 -3.70
C SER A 498 3.15 47.68 -5.10
N ALA A 499 4.08 47.26 -5.97
CA ALA A 499 3.79 46.69 -7.27
C ALA A 499 3.40 45.19 -7.23
N LEU A 500 3.49 44.54 -6.07
CA LEU A 500 3.29 43.10 -5.94
C LEU A 500 1.82 42.71 -6.20
N THR A 501 1.63 41.77 -7.10
CA THR A 501 0.33 41.19 -7.49
C THR A 501 0.20 39.75 -6.99
N ASP A 502 1.30 39.00 -6.93
CA ASP A 502 1.31 37.58 -6.58
C ASP A 502 2.36 37.32 -5.49
N LEU A 503 1.90 36.75 -4.37
CA LEU A 503 2.76 36.36 -3.25
C LEU A 503 2.49 34.92 -2.83
N SER A 504 3.50 34.07 -2.93
CA SER A 504 3.49 32.70 -2.40
C SER A 504 4.70 32.42 -1.53
N LEU A 505 4.45 32.16 -0.24
CA LEU A 505 5.43 31.75 0.76
C LEU A 505 5.22 30.31 1.25
N ALA A 506 4.25 29.60 0.67
CA ALA A 506 3.76 28.27 1.05
C ALA A 506 4.85 27.24 1.39
N LEU A 507 4.55 26.25 2.24
CA LEU A 507 5.41 25.09 2.49
C LEU A 507 6.84 25.48 2.92
N ASN A 508 6.91 26.28 3.99
CA ASN A 508 8.16 26.72 4.60
C ASN A 508 8.07 26.56 6.14
N GLN A 509 8.87 27.30 6.88
CA GLN A 509 8.90 27.34 8.34
C GLN A 509 8.66 28.79 8.84
N PHE A 510 7.88 29.60 8.11
CA PHE A 510 7.56 30.95 8.54
C PHE A 510 6.63 30.94 9.75
N SER A 511 6.73 31.93 10.63
CA SER A 511 6.01 32.00 11.90
C SER A 511 5.61 33.43 12.27
N GLY A 512 4.92 33.61 13.39
CA GLY A 512 4.49 34.92 13.85
C GLY A 512 3.28 35.46 13.09
N GLU A 513 2.96 36.73 13.28
CA GLU A 513 1.74 37.33 12.72
C GLU A 513 1.95 37.86 11.29
N VAL A 514 0.95 37.64 10.44
CA VAL A 514 0.84 38.36 9.17
C VAL A 514 0.47 39.82 9.47
N PRO A 515 1.16 40.81 8.87
CA PRO A 515 0.91 42.22 9.17
C PRO A 515 -0.57 42.61 9.01
N PRO A 516 -1.20 43.26 10.02
CA PRO A 516 -2.62 43.59 9.99
C PRO A 516 -2.98 44.58 8.89
N ASP A 517 -2.00 45.32 8.37
CA ASP A 517 -2.08 46.29 7.28
C ASP A 517 -1.70 45.72 5.90
N LEU A 518 -1.49 44.41 5.77
CA LEU A 518 -1.06 43.75 4.52
C LEU A 518 -1.86 44.21 3.28
N GLY A 519 -3.19 44.12 3.30
CA GLY A 519 -4.01 44.50 2.15
C GLY A 519 -4.14 46.01 1.95
N SER A 520 -3.90 46.81 3.00
CA SER A 520 -3.82 48.27 2.87
C SER A 520 -2.53 48.72 2.16
N THR A 521 -1.46 47.96 2.36
CA THR A 521 -0.12 48.23 1.84
C THR A 521 0.08 47.61 0.45
N LEU A 522 -0.34 46.36 0.26
CA LEU A 522 -0.30 45.62 -1.00
C LEU A 522 -1.67 45.65 -1.70
N ARG A 523 -2.12 46.84 -2.10
CA ARG A 523 -3.48 47.03 -2.67
C ARG A 523 -3.70 46.35 -4.02
N ASN A 524 -2.62 46.09 -4.75
CA ASN A 524 -2.65 45.46 -6.07
C ASN A 524 -2.59 43.93 -6.00
N LEU A 525 -2.65 43.36 -4.79
CA LEU A 525 -2.53 41.91 -4.60
C LEU A 525 -3.75 41.20 -5.19
N LEU A 526 -3.48 40.24 -6.07
CA LEU A 526 -4.45 39.38 -6.72
C LEU A 526 -4.49 37.99 -6.05
N LEU A 527 -3.31 37.49 -5.66
CA LEU A 527 -3.11 36.15 -5.09
C LEU A 527 -2.27 36.20 -3.82
N LEU A 528 -2.76 35.53 -2.77
CA LEU A 528 -2.05 35.31 -1.51
C LEU A 528 -2.04 33.82 -1.14
N GLU A 529 -0.84 33.23 -1.11
CA GLU A 529 -0.60 31.83 -0.73
C GLU A 529 0.38 31.75 0.45
N LEU A 530 -0.13 31.35 1.61
CA LEU A 530 0.66 31.10 2.82
C LEU A 530 0.44 29.70 3.45
N PRO A 531 -0.01 28.64 2.74
CA PRO A 531 -0.37 27.39 3.40
C PRO A 531 0.85 26.59 3.88
N VAL A 532 0.65 25.80 4.93
CA VAL A 532 1.67 24.89 5.51
C VAL A 532 2.91 25.67 5.98
N ASP A 533 2.65 26.58 6.91
CA ASP A 533 3.62 27.36 7.68
C ASP A 533 3.20 27.37 9.16
N PHE A 534 3.85 28.17 10.00
CA PHE A 534 3.52 28.37 11.41
C PHE A 534 2.98 29.80 11.69
N PHE A 535 2.35 30.46 10.71
CA PHE A 535 1.76 31.79 10.93
C PHE A 535 0.66 31.75 11.98
N GLN A 536 0.58 32.77 12.82
CA GLN A 536 -0.36 32.88 13.94
C GLN A 536 -1.05 34.25 13.96
N GLY A 537 -1.94 34.46 14.93
CA GLY A 537 -2.70 35.71 15.06
C GLY A 537 -3.97 35.72 14.21
N GLN A 538 -4.56 36.89 13.99
CA GLN A 538 -5.83 37.03 13.26
C GLN A 538 -5.62 37.14 11.76
N ILE A 539 -6.62 36.73 10.98
CA ILE A 539 -6.67 37.03 9.53
C ILE A 539 -6.72 38.56 9.39
N PRO A 540 -5.76 39.20 8.67
CA PRO A 540 -5.72 40.66 8.56
C PRO A 540 -7.02 41.23 7.97
N PRO A 541 -7.77 42.05 8.71
CA PRO A 541 -9.02 42.63 8.21
C PRO A 541 -8.80 43.53 6.98
N SER A 542 -7.58 44.07 6.84
CA SER A 542 -7.19 44.92 5.72
C SER A 542 -7.05 44.19 4.38
N LEU A 543 -7.10 42.85 4.34
CA LEU A 543 -7.09 42.09 3.08
C LEU A 543 -8.17 42.57 2.11
N THR A 544 -9.27 43.12 2.64
CA THR A 544 -10.38 43.66 1.86
C THR A 544 -10.05 44.95 1.14
N ASN A 545 -8.94 45.60 1.51
CA ASN A 545 -8.45 46.80 0.85
C ASN A 545 -7.63 46.46 -0.40
N ALA A 546 -7.21 45.21 -0.56
CA ALA A 546 -6.76 44.67 -1.84
C ALA A 546 -8.01 44.25 -2.62
N SER A 547 -8.69 45.22 -3.23
CA SER A 547 -10.00 45.03 -3.87
C SER A 547 -9.98 44.04 -5.03
N ASP A 548 -8.79 43.80 -5.59
CA ASP A 548 -8.56 42.92 -6.74
C ASP A 548 -8.20 41.47 -6.36
N LEU A 549 -8.21 41.17 -5.06
CA LEU A 549 -7.87 39.86 -4.53
C LEU A 549 -8.91 38.82 -4.94
N TYR A 550 -8.48 37.82 -5.73
CA TYR A 550 -9.34 36.75 -6.20
C TYR A 550 -9.03 35.40 -5.54
N TYR A 551 -7.81 35.22 -4.99
CA TYR A 551 -7.35 33.96 -4.39
C TYR A 551 -6.72 34.18 -3.01
N ILE A 552 -7.28 33.50 -1.99
CA ILE A 552 -6.74 33.48 -0.62
C ILE A 552 -6.60 32.02 -0.17
N GLU A 553 -5.37 31.61 0.14
CA GLU A 553 -5.04 30.32 0.72
C GLU A 553 -4.08 30.50 1.90
N ILE A 554 -4.56 30.22 3.11
CA ILE A 554 -3.78 30.32 4.35
C ILE A 554 -3.94 29.07 5.24
N SER A 555 -4.44 27.98 4.68
CA SER A 555 -4.74 26.75 5.40
C SER A 555 -3.50 26.13 6.05
N ARG A 556 -3.68 25.27 7.05
CA ARG A 556 -2.57 24.57 7.74
C ARG A 556 -1.56 25.53 8.37
N ASN A 557 -2.08 26.44 9.17
CA ASN A 557 -1.34 27.41 9.96
C ASN A 557 -1.89 27.45 11.39
N ASN A 558 -1.49 28.44 12.17
CA ASN A 558 -1.93 28.68 13.54
C ASN A 558 -2.79 29.96 13.67
N PHE A 559 -3.48 30.38 12.60
CA PHE A 559 -4.37 31.55 12.65
C PHE A 559 -5.51 31.33 13.65
N SER A 560 -5.89 32.37 14.39
CA SER A 560 -6.88 32.34 15.46
C SER A 560 -7.80 33.57 15.40
N GLY A 561 -8.82 33.63 16.25
CA GLY A 561 -9.81 34.70 16.21
C GLY A 561 -10.92 34.43 15.19
N VAL A 562 -11.63 35.48 14.75
CA VAL A 562 -12.80 35.34 13.89
C VAL A 562 -12.47 35.56 12.42
N VAL A 563 -13.24 34.93 11.51
CA VAL A 563 -13.21 35.31 10.09
C VAL A 563 -13.78 36.74 9.97
N PRO A 564 -13.01 37.74 9.49
CA PRO A 564 -13.46 39.12 9.48
C PRO A 564 -14.73 39.31 8.65
N ALA A 565 -15.72 40.02 9.21
CA ALA A 565 -16.96 40.35 8.47
C ALA A 565 -16.69 41.13 7.18
N SER A 566 -15.59 41.89 7.17
CA SER A 566 -15.14 42.65 6.01
C SER A 566 -14.79 41.77 4.81
N VAL A 567 -14.49 40.47 4.97
CA VAL A 567 -14.23 39.53 3.84
C VAL A 567 -15.39 39.57 2.83
N GLY A 568 -16.61 39.77 3.31
CA GLY A 568 -17.79 39.97 2.47
C GLY A 568 -17.78 41.24 1.62
N ASN A 569 -16.80 42.13 1.73
CA ASN A 569 -16.63 43.31 0.87
C ASN A 569 -15.84 43.02 -0.41
N LEU A 570 -15.22 41.84 -0.54
CA LEU A 570 -14.54 41.38 -1.75
C LEU A 570 -15.52 40.85 -2.81
N THR A 571 -16.76 41.34 -2.79
CA THR A 571 -17.98 40.77 -3.39
C THR A 571 -17.89 40.39 -4.86
N ASN A 572 -17.07 41.11 -5.62
CA ASN A 572 -17.03 41.03 -7.08
C ASN A 572 -15.74 40.40 -7.62
N GLN A 573 -14.79 40.03 -6.77
CA GLN A 573 -13.49 39.51 -7.24
C GLN A 573 -13.05 38.21 -6.55
N LEU A 574 -13.44 37.98 -5.29
CA LEU A 574 -12.99 36.80 -4.56
C LEU A 574 -13.62 35.51 -5.10
N GLN A 575 -12.75 34.60 -5.53
CA GLN A 575 -13.08 33.32 -6.16
C GLN A 575 -12.78 32.13 -5.25
N TYR A 576 -11.71 32.23 -4.44
CA TYR A 576 -11.22 31.15 -3.60
C TYR A 576 -10.93 31.64 -2.20
N LEU A 577 -11.46 30.90 -1.21
CA LEU A 577 -11.24 31.17 0.19
C LEU A 577 -10.96 29.87 0.93
N TYR A 578 -9.68 29.56 1.11
CA TYR A 578 -9.19 28.38 1.80
C TYR A 578 -8.57 28.75 3.14
N LEU A 579 -9.25 28.37 4.22
CA LEU A 579 -8.94 28.75 5.60
C LEU A 579 -8.84 27.52 6.52
N ALA A 580 -8.71 26.32 5.96
CA ALA A 580 -8.79 25.05 6.67
C ALA A 580 -7.61 24.81 7.62
N GLU A 581 -7.75 23.89 8.57
CA GLU A 581 -6.68 23.45 9.47
C GLU A 581 -5.99 24.64 10.19
N ASN A 582 -6.79 25.43 10.89
CA ASN A 582 -6.37 26.59 11.68
C ASN A 582 -7.07 26.58 13.05
N GLN A 583 -6.91 27.65 13.85
CA GLN A 583 -7.61 27.84 15.13
C GLN A 583 -8.71 28.91 15.06
N LEU A 584 -9.34 29.12 13.89
CA LEU A 584 -10.37 30.14 13.70
C LEU A 584 -11.62 29.77 14.50
N SER A 585 -12.32 30.77 15.02
CA SER A 585 -13.43 30.63 15.96
C SER A 585 -14.51 31.68 15.71
N GLY A 586 -15.61 31.61 16.46
CA GLY A 586 -16.76 32.51 16.27
C GLY A 586 -17.71 32.05 15.17
N GLU A 587 -18.72 32.87 14.91
CA GLU A 587 -19.77 32.57 13.92
C GLU A 587 -19.35 32.91 12.49
N PHE A 588 -20.01 32.28 11.51
CA PHE A 588 -19.86 32.67 10.11
C PHE A 588 -20.21 34.15 9.90
N PRO A 589 -19.33 34.95 9.26
CA PRO A 589 -19.65 36.34 9.00
C PRO A 589 -20.80 36.44 8.01
N PRO A 590 -21.87 37.22 8.30
CA PRO A 590 -23.02 37.38 7.41
C PRO A 590 -22.66 37.85 6.00
N GLY A 591 -21.55 38.59 5.87
CA GLY A 591 -21.06 39.13 4.60
C GLY A 591 -20.58 38.08 3.59
N ILE A 592 -20.32 36.82 3.98
CA ILE A 592 -19.93 35.76 3.02
C ILE A 592 -20.99 35.55 1.94
N ALA A 593 -22.27 35.75 2.28
CA ALA A 593 -23.36 35.63 1.32
C ALA A 593 -23.36 36.72 0.23
N ASN A 594 -22.56 37.77 0.38
CA ASN A 594 -22.46 38.85 -0.60
C ASN A 594 -21.42 38.57 -1.71
N LEU A 595 -20.65 37.48 -1.61
CA LEU A 595 -19.62 37.10 -2.59
C LEU A 595 -20.25 36.54 -3.87
N GLN A 596 -20.58 37.40 -4.81
CA GLN A 596 -21.33 37.05 -6.03
C GLN A 596 -20.46 36.40 -7.11
N ASN A 597 -19.17 36.73 -7.14
CA ASN A 597 -18.21 36.23 -8.13
C ASN A 597 -17.27 35.17 -7.53
N LEU A 598 -17.78 34.30 -6.67
CA LEU A 598 -17.09 33.05 -6.32
C LEU A 598 -17.09 32.11 -7.55
N PHE A 599 -16.40 32.55 -8.62
CA PHE A 599 -16.33 32.09 -10.02
C PHE A 599 -14.91 31.58 -10.32
N ILE A 600 -14.64 30.76 -11.34
CA ILE A 600 -13.29 30.18 -11.57
C ILE A 600 -12.93 30.11 -13.06
N VAL A 601 -11.67 30.42 -13.38
CA VAL A 601 -10.84 29.64 -14.32
C VAL A 601 -9.54 29.26 -13.57
N SER A 602 -9.33 27.98 -13.23
CA SER A 602 -8.07 27.50 -12.62
C SER A 602 -7.84 26.01 -12.87
N LEU A 603 -6.55 25.64 -12.90
CA LEU A 603 -6.06 24.30 -13.12
C LEU A 603 -5.78 23.62 -11.78
N ALA A 604 -6.54 22.55 -11.54
CA ALA A 604 -6.28 21.47 -10.59
C ALA A 604 -6.08 21.85 -9.10
N VAL A 605 -7.18 22.18 -8.41
CA VAL A 605 -7.60 21.53 -7.14
C VAL A 605 -9.13 21.62 -7.08
N SER A 606 -9.82 20.47 -7.10
CA SER A 606 -11.30 20.34 -7.10
C SER A 606 -12.02 21.04 -8.27
N GLN A 607 -12.78 20.32 -9.09
CA GLN A 607 -13.56 20.92 -10.20
C GLN A 607 -14.81 21.71 -9.72
N PHE A 608 -14.75 22.33 -8.54
CA PHE A 608 -15.89 22.87 -7.83
C PHE A 608 -15.54 24.20 -7.12
N SER A 609 -16.40 25.22 -7.24
CA SER A 609 -16.35 26.44 -6.41
C SER A 609 -16.45 26.06 -4.94
N GLU A 610 -15.42 26.32 -4.14
CA GLU A 610 -15.24 25.71 -2.82
C GLU A 610 -15.07 26.76 -1.71
N LEU A 611 -15.91 26.65 -0.67
CA LEU A 611 -15.66 27.27 0.63
C LEU A 611 -15.10 26.18 1.55
N ASN A 612 -13.82 26.30 1.95
CA ASN A 612 -13.16 25.33 2.83
C ASN A 612 -12.72 25.97 4.15
N LEU A 613 -13.41 25.60 5.22
CA LEU A 613 -13.15 26.00 6.61
C LEU A 613 -12.95 24.78 7.52
N GLU A 614 -12.61 23.62 6.95
CA GLU A 614 -12.46 22.38 7.71
C GLU A 614 -11.44 22.48 8.84
N SER A 615 -11.64 21.71 9.91
CA SER A 615 -10.70 21.60 11.04
C SER A 615 -10.36 22.97 11.66
N ASN A 616 -11.39 23.66 12.13
CA ASN A 616 -11.31 24.91 12.87
C ASN A 616 -12.17 24.80 14.16
N ARG A 617 -12.39 25.91 14.87
CA ARG A 617 -13.21 26.01 16.09
C ARG A 617 -14.45 26.90 15.87
N LEU A 618 -15.01 26.91 14.66
CA LEU A 618 -16.18 27.72 14.34
C LEU A 618 -17.41 27.23 15.10
N VAL A 619 -18.23 28.17 15.55
CA VAL A 619 -19.47 27.92 16.30
C VAL A 619 -20.65 28.58 15.60
N GLY A 620 -21.87 28.29 16.04
CA GLY A 620 -23.09 28.90 15.49
C GLY A 620 -23.75 28.04 14.42
N LYS A 621 -24.79 28.61 13.79
CA LYS A 621 -25.60 27.93 12.77
C LYS A 621 -25.01 28.13 11.38
N ILE A 622 -25.22 27.16 10.49
CA ILE A 622 -24.98 27.36 9.05
C ILE A 622 -25.98 28.42 8.55
N PRO A 623 -25.52 29.56 7.97
CA PRO A 623 -26.42 30.62 7.53
C PRO A 623 -27.32 30.18 6.37
N GLN A 624 -28.62 30.43 6.46
CA GLN A 624 -29.56 30.18 5.34
C GLN A 624 -29.17 30.95 4.07
N SER A 625 -28.48 32.09 4.23
CA SER A 625 -28.04 32.96 3.14
C SER A 625 -27.00 32.29 2.23
N PHE A 626 -26.37 31.18 2.63
CA PHE A 626 -25.52 30.38 1.73
C PHE A 626 -26.29 29.85 0.52
N GLY A 627 -27.61 29.62 0.65
CA GLY A 627 -28.47 29.25 -0.47
C GLY A 627 -28.59 30.32 -1.56
N ASN A 628 -28.18 31.57 -1.28
CA ASN A 628 -28.19 32.67 -2.26
C ASN A 628 -26.90 32.74 -3.09
N LEU A 629 -25.92 31.87 -2.85
CA LEU A 629 -24.68 31.82 -3.62
C LEU A 629 -24.95 31.13 -4.97
N PRO A 630 -25.04 31.87 -6.09
CA PRO A 630 -25.65 31.36 -7.32
C PRO A 630 -24.79 30.27 -8.01
N ILE A 631 -23.51 30.23 -7.68
CA ILE A 631 -22.48 29.46 -8.39
C ILE A 631 -21.64 28.56 -7.46
N LEU A 632 -22.06 28.35 -6.19
CA LEU A 632 -21.35 27.49 -5.24
C LEU A 632 -21.48 26.00 -5.62
N LYS A 633 -20.36 25.29 -5.74
CA LYS A 633 -20.34 23.86 -6.12
C LYS A 633 -19.91 22.93 -4.99
N VAL A 634 -19.03 23.35 -4.10
CA VAL A 634 -18.54 22.59 -2.94
C VAL A 634 -18.67 23.44 -1.69
N LEU A 635 -19.23 22.83 -0.65
CA LEU A 635 -19.21 23.38 0.70
C LEU A 635 -18.48 22.40 1.62
N LYS A 636 -17.31 22.78 2.16
CA LYS A 636 -16.55 21.99 3.14
C LYS A 636 -16.36 22.77 4.43
N ILE A 637 -17.12 22.39 5.45
CA ILE A 637 -17.09 23.05 6.77
C ILE A 637 -17.10 22.00 7.90
N SER A 638 -16.54 20.83 7.61
CA SER A 638 -16.37 19.68 8.49
C SER A 638 -15.42 19.97 9.65
N ASP A 639 -15.45 19.15 10.70
CA ASP A 639 -14.54 19.23 11.86
C ASP A 639 -14.52 20.63 12.51
N ASN A 640 -15.68 21.05 12.99
CA ASN A 640 -15.93 22.32 13.68
C ASN A 640 -16.96 22.10 14.82
N ASN A 641 -17.41 23.18 15.47
CA ASN A 641 -18.40 23.16 16.56
C ASN A 641 -19.76 23.74 16.12
N LEU A 642 -20.14 23.56 14.85
CA LEU A 642 -21.39 24.10 14.29
C LEU A 642 -22.60 23.34 14.80
N TYR A 643 -23.71 24.03 15.06
CA TYR A 643 -24.94 23.43 15.59
C TYR A 643 -26.20 23.93 14.89
N GLY A 644 -27.33 23.27 15.15
CA GLY A 644 -28.61 23.56 14.48
C GLY A 644 -28.79 22.76 13.19
N SER A 645 -29.91 23.00 12.51
CA SER A 645 -30.28 22.24 11.31
C SER A 645 -29.56 22.68 10.04
N ILE A 646 -29.40 21.74 9.11
CA ILE A 646 -28.92 22.02 7.75
C ILE A 646 -29.97 22.89 7.02
N PRO A 647 -29.64 24.12 6.56
CA PRO A 647 -30.59 24.98 5.88
C PRO A 647 -31.05 24.37 4.56
N LYS A 648 -32.37 24.30 4.34
CA LYS A 648 -32.95 23.75 3.11
C LYS A 648 -32.59 24.56 1.86
N GLU A 649 -32.26 25.84 2.04
CA GLU A 649 -31.83 26.75 0.99
C GLU A 649 -30.53 26.27 0.31
N LEU A 650 -29.67 25.51 1.00
CA LEU A 650 -28.47 24.91 0.40
C LEU A 650 -28.82 23.96 -0.75
N PHE A 651 -29.94 23.25 -0.64
CA PHE A 651 -30.38 22.27 -1.64
C PHE A 651 -31.03 22.94 -2.86
N ARG A 652 -31.20 24.26 -2.85
CA ARG A 652 -31.71 25.06 -3.97
C ARG A 652 -30.61 25.65 -4.84
N ILE A 653 -29.35 25.53 -4.40
CA ILE A 653 -28.21 26.01 -5.18
C ILE A 653 -28.09 25.11 -6.42
N PRO A 654 -28.27 25.64 -7.64
CA PRO A 654 -28.38 24.82 -8.84
C PRO A 654 -27.04 24.17 -9.23
N THR A 655 -25.93 24.72 -8.74
CA THR A 655 -24.56 24.34 -9.06
C THR A 655 -23.94 23.43 -8.00
N ILE A 656 -24.61 23.15 -6.87
CA ILE A 656 -23.99 22.38 -5.78
C ILE A 656 -23.75 20.93 -6.20
N VAL A 657 -22.49 20.50 -6.08
CA VAL A 657 -22.00 19.16 -6.41
C VAL A 657 -21.53 18.41 -5.17
N GLN A 658 -21.04 19.08 -4.14
CA GLN A 658 -20.59 18.38 -2.94
C GLN A 658 -20.81 19.20 -1.66
N ILE A 659 -21.25 18.50 -0.62
CA ILE A 659 -21.49 19.05 0.70
C ILE A 659 -20.80 18.15 1.73
N CYS A 660 -19.85 18.71 2.47
CA CYS A 660 -19.09 18.05 3.53
C CYS A 660 -19.28 18.82 4.85
N LEU A 661 -20.04 18.20 5.76
CA LEU A 661 -20.42 18.75 7.06
C LEU A 661 -20.08 17.79 8.21
N TYR A 662 -19.22 16.80 7.97
CA TYR A 662 -18.95 15.75 8.95
C TYR A 662 -18.23 16.28 10.19
N VAL A 663 -18.38 15.61 11.35
CA VAL A 663 -17.75 16.00 12.63
C VAL A 663 -18.14 17.45 13.01
N ASN A 664 -19.42 17.63 13.33
CA ASN A 664 -19.98 18.85 13.87
C ASN A 664 -21.07 18.50 14.91
N ASN A 665 -21.79 19.49 15.43
CA ASN A 665 -22.90 19.34 16.37
C ASN A 665 -24.27 19.59 15.68
N LEU A 666 -24.39 19.38 14.36
CA LEU A 666 -25.62 19.66 13.60
C LEU A 666 -26.74 18.72 14.01
N ASP A 667 -27.98 19.22 14.08
CA ASP A 667 -29.16 18.48 14.56
C ASP A 667 -30.38 18.63 13.63
N GLY A 668 -31.51 18.05 14.02
CA GLY A 668 -32.73 18.09 13.22
C GLY A 668 -32.70 17.10 12.04
N ILE A 669 -33.54 17.34 11.03
CA ILE A 669 -33.78 16.42 9.90
C ILE A 669 -33.05 16.86 8.63
N ILE A 670 -32.81 15.92 7.70
CA ILE A 670 -32.50 16.28 6.30
C ILE A 670 -33.81 16.71 5.63
N HIS A 671 -33.88 17.98 5.22
CA HIS A 671 -35.10 18.51 4.60
C HIS A 671 -35.37 17.84 3.23
N PRO A 672 -36.63 17.49 2.88
CA PRO A 672 -36.97 16.85 1.60
C PRO A 672 -36.56 17.62 0.33
N ASP A 673 -36.32 18.94 0.44
CA ASP A 673 -35.77 19.78 -0.64
C ASP A 673 -34.40 19.28 -1.14
N ILE A 674 -33.72 18.36 -0.43
CA ILE A 674 -32.50 17.69 -0.90
C ILE A 674 -32.65 17.12 -2.32
N GLY A 675 -33.84 16.64 -2.69
CA GLY A 675 -34.12 16.13 -4.03
C GLY A 675 -34.05 17.16 -5.16
N ASN A 676 -33.91 18.45 -4.85
CA ASN A 676 -33.68 19.51 -5.84
C ASN A 676 -32.21 19.61 -6.25
N ALA A 677 -31.26 19.12 -5.42
CA ALA A 677 -29.82 19.19 -5.66
C ALA A 677 -29.36 18.08 -6.63
N ARG A 678 -29.86 18.09 -7.86
CA ARG A 678 -29.64 17.00 -8.85
C ARG A 678 -28.19 16.86 -9.32
N GLN A 679 -27.38 17.90 -9.17
CA GLN A 679 -25.94 17.89 -9.51
C GLN A 679 -25.07 17.32 -8.36
N LEU A 680 -25.66 17.07 -7.19
CA LEU A 680 -24.93 16.59 -6.02
C LEU A 680 -24.34 15.20 -6.29
N THR A 681 -23.03 15.09 -6.16
CA THR A 681 -22.21 13.88 -6.34
C THR A 681 -21.76 13.31 -4.99
N TYR A 682 -21.47 14.15 -4.00
CA TYR A 682 -21.06 13.69 -2.66
C TYR A 682 -21.80 14.44 -1.55
N LEU A 683 -22.33 13.68 -0.59
CA LEU A 683 -22.97 14.22 0.61
C LEU A 683 -22.43 13.52 1.85
N GLN A 684 -21.61 14.22 2.63
CA GLN A 684 -20.97 13.71 3.85
C GLN A 684 -21.49 14.46 5.07
N LEU A 685 -22.26 13.78 5.90
CA LEU A 685 -22.91 14.31 7.10
C LEU A 685 -22.53 13.50 8.36
N SER A 686 -21.55 12.61 8.26
CA SER A 686 -21.18 11.68 9.33
C SER A 686 -20.76 12.38 10.63
N SER A 687 -20.93 11.73 11.77
CA SER A 687 -20.56 12.26 13.10
C SER A 687 -21.21 13.60 13.42
N ASN A 688 -22.54 13.61 13.44
CA ASN A 688 -23.38 14.74 13.84
C ASN A 688 -24.53 14.25 14.75
N ASN A 689 -25.46 15.14 15.13
CA ASN A 689 -26.65 14.83 15.91
C ASN A 689 -27.93 14.81 15.05
N LEU A 690 -27.83 14.53 13.73
CA LEU A 690 -28.98 14.53 12.82
C LEU A 690 -29.92 13.37 13.15
N SER A 691 -31.22 13.57 12.95
CA SER A 691 -32.28 12.64 13.37
C SER A 691 -33.46 12.61 12.39
N GLY A 692 -34.46 11.78 12.68
CA GLY A 692 -35.63 11.59 11.81
C GLY A 692 -35.35 10.62 10.66
N GLU A 693 -36.29 10.55 9.72
CA GLU A 693 -36.19 9.63 8.58
C GLU A 693 -35.27 10.18 7.48
N ILE A 694 -34.57 9.29 6.78
CA ILE A 694 -33.88 9.65 5.55
C ILE A 694 -34.96 9.97 4.49
N PRO A 695 -35.00 11.19 3.93
CA PRO A 695 -36.07 11.59 3.02
C PRO A 695 -36.02 10.78 1.72
N SER A 696 -37.16 10.24 1.29
CA SER A 696 -37.26 9.48 0.04
C SER A 696 -36.89 10.30 -1.20
N THR A 697 -37.02 11.63 -1.14
CA THR A 697 -36.60 12.57 -2.19
C THR A 697 -35.10 12.59 -2.45
N LEU A 698 -34.26 12.06 -1.55
CA LEU A 698 -32.83 11.88 -1.78
C LEU A 698 -32.56 10.98 -3.00
N GLY A 699 -33.48 10.05 -3.31
CA GLY A 699 -33.42 9.24 -4.51
C GLY A 699 -33.53 10.01 -5.84
N ASN A 700 -33.87 11.31 -5.82
CA ASN A 700 -33.92 12.17 -7.01
C ASN A 700 -32.55 12.78 -7.38
N CYS A 701 -31.53 12.63 -6.52
CA CYS A 701 -30.18 13.13 -6.77
C CYS A 701 -29.39 12.11 -7.62
N GLU A 702 -29.73 12.03 -8.90
CA GLU A 702 -29.24 11.00 -9.82
C GLU A 702 -27.71 11.00 -10.05
N SER A 703 -27.02 12.09 -9.70
CA SER A 703 -25.56 12.22 -9.85
C SER A 703 -24.78 11.73 -8.62
N LEU A 704 -25.46 11.33 -7.53
CA LEU A 704 -24.79 10.96 -6.27
C LEU A 704 -23.92 9.72 -6.45
N GLU A 705 -22.65 9.84 -6.11
CA GLU A 705 -21.68 8.75 -6.02
C GLU A 705 -21.41 8.34 -4.57
N GLY A 706 -21.49 9.26 -3.61
CA GLY A 706 -21.20 8.99 -2.21
C GLY A 706 -22.22 9.58 -1.25
N ILE A 707 -22.75 8.74 -0.36
CA ILE A 707 -23.61 9.12 0.75
C ILE A 707 -22.98 8.58 2.05
N GLU A 708 -22.59 9.48 2.95
CA GLU A 708 -21.99 9.13 4.24
C GLU A 708 -22.72 9.84 5.38
N PHE A 709 -23.61 9.10 6.05
CA PHE A 709 -24.48 9.57 7.14
C PHE A 709 -24.19 8.85 8.46
N ASP A 710 -23.07 8.14 8.57
CA ASP A 710 -22.77 7.33 9.75
C ASP A 710 -22.59 8.17 11.02
N HIS A 711 -22.76 7.55 12.19
CA HIS A 711 -22.66 8.24 13.49
C HIS A 711 -23.62 9.43 13.60
N ASN A 712 -24.91 9.15 13.45
CA ASN A 712 -26.02 10.09 13.64
C ASN A 712 -27.16 9.39 14.40
N SER A 713 -28.32 10.01 14.49
CA SER A 713 -29.54 9.50 15.14
C SER A 713 -30.69 9.26 14.14
N PHE A 714 -30.41 8.98 12.86
CA PHE A 714 -31.44 8.69 11.85
C PHE A 714 -32.27 7.47 12.22
N SER A 715 -33.59 7.53 11.99
CA SER A 715 -34.56 6.50 12.33
C SER A 715 -35.46 6.15 11.15
N GLY A 716 -36.36 5.18 11.32
CA GLY A 716 -37.24 4.69 10.24
C GLY A 716 -36.51 3.80 9.24
N SER A 717 -37.18 3.48 8.13
CA SER A 717 -36.65 2.55 7.12
C SER A 717 -35.71 3.22 6.12
N ILE A 718 -34.75 2.46 5.57
CA ILE A 718 -33.95 2.90 4.43
C ILE A 718 -34.90 3.10 3.21
N PRO A 719 -34.98 4.29 2.60
CA PRO A 719 -35.88 4.54 1.49
C PRO A 719 -35.55 3.69 0.27
N ALA A 720 -36.56 3.02 -0.29
CA ALA A 720 -36.38 2.21 -1.51
C ALA A 720 -35.93 3.04 -2.73
N SER A 721 -36.23 4.34 -2.73
CA SER A 721 -35.84 5.31 -3.75
C SER A 721 -34.33 5.52 -3.85
N LEU A 722 -33.52 5.14 -2.84
CA LEU A 722 -32.07 5.14 -2.96
C LEU A 722 -31.58 4.22 -4.09
N GLY A 723 -32.35 3.18 -4.43
CA GLY A 723 -32.08 2.31 -5.58
C GLY A 723 -32.18 3.01 -6.94
N ASN A 724 -32.68 4.25 -7.02
CA ASN A 724 -32.72 5.04 -8.26
C ASN A 724 -31.37 5.67 -8.60
N ILE A 725 -30.48 5.81 -7.62
CA ILE A 725 -29.18 6.49 -7.76
C ILE A 725 -28.16 5.51 -8.35
N ARG A 726 -28.21 5.28 -9.67
CA ARG A 726 -27.38 4.25 -10.33
C ARG A 726 -25.87 4.54 -10.30
N THR A 727 -25.48 5.78 -10.04
CA THR A 727 -24.09 6.24 -9.91
C THR A 727 -23.48 5.95 -8.55
N LEU A 728 -24.26 5.48 -7.57
CA LEU A 728 -23.83 5.36 -6.18
C LEU A 728 -22.73 4.30 -6.02
N LYS A 729 -21.56 4.72 -5.53
CA LYS A 729 -20.37 3.91 -5.23
C LYS A 729 -20.22 3.67 -3.74
N VAL A 730 -20.53 4.66 -2.90
CA VAL A 730 -20.37 4.59 -1.44
C VAL A 730 -21.70 4.90 -0.76
N LEU A 731 -22.15 3.99 0.10
CA LEU A 731 -23.29 4.19 0.98
C LEU A 731 -22.92 3.77 2.42
N SER A 732 -22.68 4.76 3.28
CA SER A 732 -22.42 4.57 4.71
C SER A 732 -23.58 5.14 5.53
N LEU A 733 -24.32 4.28 6.21
CA LEU A 733 -25.41 4.63 7.13
C LEU A 733 -25.17 4.04 8.53
N SER A 734 -23.96 3.60 8.85
CA SER A 734 -23.67 2.89 10.09
C SER A 734 -23.84 3.75 11.34
N HIS A 735 -23.97 3.15 12.53
CA HIS A 735 -24.18 3.90 13.79
C HIS A 735 -25.36 4.88 13.71
N ASN A 736 -26.55 4.36 13.46
CA ASN A 736 -27.83 5.09 13.44
C ASN A 736 -28.93 4.24 14.09
N ASN A 737 -30.17 4.75 14.14
CA ASN A 737 -31.35 4.06 14.69
C ASN A 737 -32.30 3.53 13.59
N LEU A 738 -31.79 3.22 12.39
CA LEU A 738 -32.61 2.79 11.25
C LEU A 738 -33.25 1.42 11.52
N THR A 739 -34.52 1.25 11.13
CA THR A 739 -35.33 0.04 11.32
C THR A 739 -35.83 -0.53 9.99
N GLY A 740 -36.57 -1.64 10.01
CA GLY A 740 -37.14 -2.24 8.79
C GLY A 740 -36.12 -2.97 7.92
N SER A 741 -36.57 -3.45 6.76
CA SER A 741 -35.76 -4.31 5.90
C SER A 741 -34.88 -3.53 4.95
N ILE A 742 -33.84 -4.20 4.47
CA ILE A 742 -33.01 -3.68 3.39
C ILE A 742 -33.85 -3.70 2.09
N PRO A 743 -34.06 -2.56 1.39
CA PRO A 743 -34.87 -2.54 0.18
C PRO A 743 -34.31 -3.45 -0.93
N ALA A 744 -35.18 -4.21 -1.60
CA ALA A 744 -34.82 -5.12 -2.70
C ALA A 744 -34.27 -4.38 -3.94
N SER A 745 -34.50 -3.06 -4.04
CA SER A 745 -34.01 -2.19 -5.12
C SER A 745 -32.48 -2.04 -5.18
N LYS A 746 -31.72 -2.68 -4.27
CA LYS A 746 -30.25 -2.77 -4.34
C LYS A 746 -29.71 -3.49 -5.57
N GLY A 747 -30.53 -4.33 -6.22
CA GLY A 747 -30.18 -4.94 -7.52
C GLY A 747 -29.93 -3.92 -8.65
N ASN A 748 -30.31 -2.65 -8.47
CA ASN A 748 -30.11 -1.58 -9.46
C ASN A 748 -28.83 -0.76 -9.25
N LEU A 749 -28.14 -0.92 -8.11
CA LEU A 749 -26.93 -0.14 -7.75
C LEU A 749 -25.67 -0.84 -8.24
N GLN A 750 -25.49 -0.91 -9.55
CA GLN A 750 -24.44 -1.70 -10.21
C GLN A 750 -23.01 -1.19 -9.96
N LEU A 751 -22.86 0.08 -9.56
CA LEU A 751 -21.56 0.72 -9.29
C LEU A 751 -21.20 0.76 -7.81
N LEU A 752 -22.00 0.13 -6.92
CA LEU A 752 -21.79 0.19 -5.48
C LEU A 752 -20.54 -0.61 -5.06
N GLU A 753 -19.50 0.11 -4.62
CA GLU A 753 -18.22 -0.42 -4.17
C GLU A 753 -18.20 -0.63 -2.64
N GLN A 754 -18.83 0.27 -1.90
CA GLN A 754 -18.85 0.28 -0.44
C GLN A 754 -20.27 0.43 0.10
N LEU A 755 -20.66 -0.50 0.97
CA LEU A 755 -21.92 -0.48 1.70
C LEU A 755 -21.65 -0.77 3.18
N ASP A 756 -21.90 0.22 4.03
CA ASP A 756 -21.87 0.05 5.49
C ASP A 756 -23.22 0.44 6.09
N LEU A 757 -23.88 -0.53 6.73
CA LEU A 757 -25.15 -0.38 7.43
C LEU A 757 -25.04 -0.87 8.88
N SER A 758 -23.81 -1.12 9.34
CA SER A 758 -23.55 -1.70 10.65
C SER A 758 -24.11 -0.82 11.78
N LEU A 759 -24.41 -1.40 12.94
CA LEU A 759 -24.81 -0.64 14.13
C LEU A 759 -26.08 0.21 13.87
N ASN A 760 -27.11 -0.47 13.36
CA ASN A 760 -28.50 -0.01 13.20
C ASN A 760 -29.48 -1.05 13.78
N ASN A 761 -30.78 -0.76 13.73
CA ASN A 761 -31.88 -1.62 14.20
C ASN A 761 -32.64 -2.31 13.04
N LEU A 762 -31.96 -2.59 11.91
CA LEU A 762 -32.56 -3.16 10.69
C LEU A 762 -33.04 -4.60 10.92
N GLN A 763 -34.20 -4.95 10.34
CA GLN A 763 -34.88 -6.24 10.51
C GLN A 763 -35.41 -6.76 9.16
N GLY A 764 -35.28 -8.06 8.88
CA GLY A 764 -35.89 -8.67 7.69
C GLY A 764 -35.04 -9.78 7.07
N GLU A 765 -35.67 -10.65 6.27
CA GLU A 765 -34.98 -11.66 5.48
C GLU A 765 -34.20 -11.00 4.33
N MET A 766 -32.94 -11.38 4.13
CA MET A 766 -32.18 -10.99 2.94
C MET A 766 -32.84 -11.63 1.71
N THR A 767 -33.72 -10.88 1.04
CA THR A 767 -34.33 -11.29 -0.23
C THR A 767 -33.23 -11.69 -1.22
N LYS A 768 -33.47 -12.81 -1.94
CA LYS A 768 -32.55 -13.43 -2.89
C LYS A 768 -32.08 -12.45 -3.98
N SER A 769 -31.01 -11.70 -3.73
CA SER A 769 -30.05 -11.20 -4.71
C SER A 769 -29.10 -10.20 -4.04
N ILE A 770 -27.98 -10.70 -3.52
CA ILE A 770 -26.78 -9.88 -3.28
C ILE A 770 -25.64 -10.58 -4.01
N SER A 771 -25.42 -10.16 -5.25
CA SER A 771 -24.16 -10.32 -5.97
C SER A 771 -23.26 -9.14 -5.61
N LEU A 772 -22.37 -9.33 -4.64
CA LEU A 772 -21.25 -8.43 -4.39
C LEU A 772 -20.13 -8.78 -5.38
N PRO A 773 -19.40 -7.79 -5.94
CA PRO A 773 -18.30 -8.06 -6.85
C PRO A 773 -17.07 -8.49 -6.03
N PHE A 774 -17.04 -9.77 -5.64
CA PHE A 774 -15.83 -10.42 -5.13
C PHE A 774 -15.45 -11.54 -6.10
N GLY A 775 -14.21 -11.49 -6.59
CA GLY A 775 -13.64 -12.57 -7.38
C GLY A 775 -13.63 -13.88 -6.57
N ARG A 776 -14.56 -14.77 -6.97
CA ARG A 776 -14.87 -16.15 -6.52
C ARG A 776 -15.99 -16.29 -5.48
N GLU A 777 -17.00 -17.05 -5.86
CA GLU A 777 -18.05 -17.59 -4.98
C GLU A 777 -17.43 -18.39 -3.83
N ILE A 778 -17.49 -17.85 -2.62
CA ILE A 778 -17.35 -18.63 -1.38
C ILE A 778 -18.74 -19.22 -1.09
N PRO A 779 -18.91 -20.55 -0.90
CA PRO A 779 -20.20 -21.11 -0.55
C PRO A 779 -20.69 -20.50 0.76
N LYS A 780 -21.86 -19.84 0.73
CA LYS A 780 -22.55 -19.42 1.95
C LYS A 780 -22.91 -20.68 2.75
N ILE A 781 -22.47 -20.76 4.00
CA ILE A 781 -22.73 -21.88 4.90
C ILE A 781 -23.78 -21.46 5.93
N SER A 782 -24.83 -22.27 6.12
CA SER A 782 -25.89 -21.98 7.08
C SER A 782 -25.70 -22.73 8.40
N TYR A 783 -26.42 -22.34 9.46
CA TYR A 783 -26.54 -23.14 10.68
C TYR A 783 -26.90 -24.60 10.37
N ASN A 784 -27.83 -24.85 9.44
CA ASN A 784 -28.25 -26.20 9.08
C ASN A 784 -27.16 -27.02 8.38
N ASP A 785 -26.22 -26.36 7.69
CA ASP A 785 -25.09 -27.05 7.08
C ASP A 785 -24.03 -27.40 8.13
N LEU A 786 -23.79 -26.48 9.07
CA LEU A 786 -22.89 -26.72 10.21
C LEU A 786 -23.45 -27.79 11.15
N SER A 787 -24.74 -27.74 11.46
CA SER A 787 -25.43 -28.73 12.29
C SER A 787 -25.38 -30.11 11.64
N ARG A 788 -25.58 -30.24 10.31
CA ARG A 788 -25.38 -31.52 9.62
C ARG A 788 -23.93 -32.00 9.68
N ALA A 789 -22.99 -31.09 9.43
CA ALA A 789 -21.57 -31.39 9.38
C ALA A 789 -21.01 -31.89 10.72
N THR A 790 -21.61 -31.46 11.84
CA THR A 790 -21.21 -31.80 13.22
C THR A 790 -22.16 -32.79 13.88
N GLU A 791 -23.11 -33.38 13.15
CA GLU A 791 -24.13 -34.29 13.68
C GLU A 791 -24.94 -33.68 14.84
N GLY A 792 -25.39 -32.43 14.65
CA GLY A 792 -26.13 -31.67 15.66
C GLY A 792 -25.24 -31.13 16.77
N PHE A 793 -23.96 -30.85 16.48
CA PHE A 793 -22.95 -30.48 17.48
C PHE A 793 -22.78 -31.56 18.56
N ALA A 794 -22.73 -32.83 18.14
CA ALA A 794 -22.58 -33.97 19.02
C ALA A 794 -21.30 -33.87 19.87
N ALA A 795 -21.37 -34.34 21.12
CA ALA A 795 -20.23 -34.34 22.04
C ALA A 795 -19.05 -35.18 21.52
N SER A 796 -19.30 -36.20 20.69
CA SER A 796 -18.27 -37.00 20.01
C SER A 796 -17.43 -36.20 19.02
N ASN A 797 -17.95 -35.09 18.50
CA ASN A 797 -17.28 -34.20 17.55
C ASN A 797 -16.64 -32.99 18.24
N LEU A 798 -16.77 -32.83 19.55
CA LEU A 798 -16.16 -31.73 20.29
C LEU A 798 -14.64 -31.97 20.43
N ILE A 799 -13.82 -31.12 19.81
CA ILE A 799 -12.35 -31.24 19.81
C ILE A 799 -11.66 -30.19 20.68
N GLY A 800 -12.38 -29.18 21.14
CA GLY A 800 -11.82 -28.19 22.07
C GLY A 800 -12.88 -27.27 22.66
N GLN A 801 -12.66 -26.78 23.88
CA GLN A 801 -13.55 -25.83 24.54
C GLN A 801 -12.74 -24.66 25.09
N GLY A 802 -12.99 -23.47 24.55
CA GLY A 802 -12.32 -22.23 24.92
C GLY A 802 -13.20 -21.33 25.79
N ARG A 803 -12.65 -20.17 26.18
CA ARG A 803 -13.35 -19.17 27.04
C ARG A 803 -14.60 -18.58 26.38
N TYR A 804 -14.65 -18.51 25.04
CA TYR A 804 -15.69 -17.81 24.28
C TYR A 804 -16.50 -18.72 23.36
N GLY A 805 -16.25 -20.03 23.38
CA GLY A 805 -16.89 -20.95 22.45
C GLY A 805 -16.31 -22.36 22.47
N SER A 806 -16.92 -23.23 21.69
CA SER A 806 -16.55 -24.65 21.53
C SER A 806 -16.14 -24.92 20.10
N VAL A 807 -15.15 -25.78 19.88
CA VAL A 807 -14.64 -26.16 18.57
C VAL A 807 -15.04 -27.61 18.29
N TYR A 808 -15.72 -27.81 17.17
CA TYR A 808 -16.19 -29.12 16.72
C TYR A 808 -15.46 -29.54 15.45
N GLN A 809 -15.12 -30.81 15.33
CA GLN A 809 -14.77 -31.42 14.05
C GLN A 809 -16.06 -31.61 13.24
N GLY A 810 -16.00 -31.29 11.96
CA GLY A 810 -17.13 -31.53 11.06
C GLY A 810 -16.67 -31.90 9.65
N LYS A 811 -17.58 -32.50 8.89
CA LYS A 811 -17.37 -32.81 7.47
C LYS A 811 -18.22 -31.88 6.62
N LEU A 812 -17.57 -31.03 5.82
CA LEU A 812 -18.23 -30.02 5.00
C LEU A 812 -17.87 -30.15 3.52
N PHE A 813 -18.74 -29.59 2.66
CA PHE A 813 -18.64 -29.61 1.19
C PHE A 813 -18.93 -30.98 0.56
N GLN A 814 -19.09 -31.02 -0.78
CA GLN A 814 -19.43 -32.24 -1.53
C GLN A 814 -18.32 -33.31 -1.50
N ASP A 815 -17.10 -32.93 -1.09
CA ASP A 815 -15.91 -33.78 -1.07
C ASP A 815 -15.58 -34.37 0.33
N GLU A 816 -16.51 -34.26 1.31
CA GLU A 816 -16.31 -34.67 2.72
C GLU A 816 -15.04 -34.09 3.39
N LYS A 817 -14.67 -32.85 3.07
CA LYS A 817 -13.49 -32.22 3.68
C LYS A 817 -13.70 -32.07 5.19
N VAL A 818 -12.76 -32.61 5.98
CA VAL A 818 -12.73 -32.43 7.43
C VAL A 818 -12.31 -31.00 7.76
N VAL A 819 -13.08 -30.35 8.62
CA VAL A 819 -12.88 -28.95 9.04
C VAL A 819 -13.07 -28.80 10.55
N ALA A 820 -12.52 -27.73 11.12
CA ALA A 820 -12.74 -27.34 12.51
C ALA A 820 -13.74 -26.17 12.57
N ILE A 821 -14.81 -26.31 13.33
CA ILE A 821 -15.92 -25.36 13.42
C ILE A 821 -15.94 -24.79 14.83
N LYS A 822 -15.47 -23.56 15.00
CA LYS A 822 -15.52 -22.81 16.27
C LYS A 822 -16.85 -22.10 16.40
N VAL A 823 -17.71 -22.61 17.29
CA VAL A 823 -19.02 -22.04 17.62
C VAL A 823 -18.89 -21.14 18.85
N PHE A 824 -19.37 -19.90 18.74
CA PHE A 824 -19.23 -18.91 19.79
C PHE A 824 -20.45 -18.94 20.73
N SER A 825 -20.20 -18.96 22.03
CA SER A 825 -21.24 -18.90 23.06
C SER A 825 -21.69 -17.45 23.25
N ILE A 826 -22.58 -16.95 22.39
CA ILE A 826 -22.94 -15.52 22.30
C ILE A 826 -23.56 -14.98 23.60
N GLU A 827 -24.19 -15.83 24.41
CA GLU A 827 -24.69 -15.51 25.75
C GLU A 827 -23.56 -15.09 26.72
N THR A 828 -22.31 -15.47 26.44
CA THR A 828 -21.15 -15.11 27.25
C THR A 828 -20.68 -13.69 26.94
N ARG A 829 -20.61 -12.85 27.99
CA ARG A 829 -20.09 -11.47 27.90
C ARG A 829 -18.70 -11.48 27.22
N ARG A 830 -18.57 -10.74 26.10
CA ARG A 830 -17.37 -10.60 25.23
C ARG A 830 -17.20 -11.66 24.12
N ALA A 831 -18.00 -12.73 24.03
CA ALA A 831 -17.88 -13.72 22.95
C ALA A 831 -18.14 -13.10 21.55
N GLN A 832 -19.13 -12.20 21.44
CA GLN A 832 -19.38 -11.44 20.22
C GLN A 832 -18.20 -10.55 19.81
N LYS A 833 -17.53 -9.91 20.79
CA LYS A 833 -16.31 -9.12 20.53
C LYS A 833 -15.16 -10.02 20.05
N SER A 834 -15.05 -11.23 20.60
CA SER A 834 -14.05 -12.22 20.21
C SER A 834 -14.24 -12.69 18.76
N PHE A 835 -15.47 -13.00 18.36
CA PHE A 835 -15.81 -13.33 16.97
C PHE A 835 -15.44 -12.18 16.00
N ILE A 836 -15.79 -10.94 16.35
CA ILE A 836 -15.49 -9.77 15.52
C ILE A 836 -13.98 -9.51 15.44
N ALA A 837 -13.26 -9.62 16.56
CA ALA A 837 -11.80 -9.44 16.59
C ALA A 837 -11.10 -10.48 15.68
N GLU A 838 -11.51 -11.75 15.79
CA GLU A 838 -10.97 -12.84 14.99
C GLU A 838 -11.31 -12.70 13.50
N CYS A 839 -12.53 -12.27 13.16
CA CYS A 839 -12.90 -11.92 11.78
C CYS A 839 -12.05 -10.75 11.25
N ASN A 840 -11.86 -9.69 12.03
CA ASN A 840 -11.12 -8.50 11.60
C ASN A 840 -9.63 -8.78 11.43
N ALA A 841 -9.02 -9.53 12.35
CA ALA A 841 -7.62 -9.94 12.25
C ALA A 841 -7.39 -10.84 11.04
N LEU A 842 -8.31 -11.76 10.75
CA LEU A 842 -8.12 -12.75 9.67
C LEU A 842 -8.67 -12.33 8.30
N ARG A 843 -9.44 -11.22 8.21
CA ARG A 843 -10.09 -10.76 6.98
C ARG A 843 -9.11 -10.59 5.80
N ASN A 844 -7.94 -10.02 6.07
CA ASN A 844 -6.96 -9.64 5.07
C ASN A 844 -5.56 -10.27 5.29
N VAL A 845 -5.40 -11.06 6.35
CA VAL A 845 -4.13 -11.69 6.72
C VAL A 845 -4.00 -13.03 6.00
N ARG A 846 -2.86 -13.24 5.34
CA ARG A 846 -2.55 -14.50 4.65
C ARG A 846 -1.10 -14.87 4.87
N HIS A 847 -0.88 -15.78 5.81
CA HIS A 847 0.44 -16.35 6.09
C HIS A 847 0.35 -17.89 6.13
N ARG A 848 1.45 -18.58 5.82
CA ARG A 848 1.47 -20.06 5.75
C ARG A 848 1.28 -20.68 7.13
N ASN A 849 1.96 -20.17 8.15
CA ASN A 849 1.90 -20.61 9.54
C ASN A 849 0.77 -19.93 10.35
N LEU A 850 -0.33 -19.53 9.72
CA LEU A 850 -1.55 -19.13 10.41
C LEU A 850 -2.66 -20.13 10.13
N VAL A 851 -3.52 -20.39 11.11
CA VAL A 851 -4.64 -21.31 10.96
C VAL A 851 -5.60 -20.77 9.89
N PRO A 852 -5.84 -21.50 8.78
CA PRO A 852 -6.59 -20.96 7.65
C PRO A 852 -8.08 -20.89 7.95
N ILE A 853 -8.67 -19.70 7.82
CA ILE A 853 -10.13 -19.54 7.82
C ILE A 853 -10.70 -19.89 6.44
N LEU A 854 -11.67 -20.80 6.41
CA LEU A 854 -12.36 -21.25 5.20
C LEU A 854 -13.62 -20.42 4.94
N THR A 855 -14.43 -20.20 5.99
CA THR A 855 -15.66 -19.40 5.92
C THR A 855 -16.14 -19.01 7.32
N ALA A 856 -17.14 -18.15 7.40
CA ALA A 856 -17.81 -17.75 8.63
C ALA A 856 -19.33 -17.92 8.50
N CYS A 857 -19.97 -18.26 9.60
CA CYS A 857 -21.42 -18.33 9.73
C CYS A 857 -21.86 -17.29 10.76
N SER A 858 -22.80 -16.42 10.38
CA SER A 858 -23.51 -15.52 11.29
C SER A 858 -24.98 -15.57 10.89
N THR A 859 -25.72 -16.49 11.50
CA THR A 859 -27.14 -16.77 11.21
C THR A 859 -27.93 -16.88 12.50
N ILE A 860 -29.16 -17.37 12.44
CA ILE A 860 -29.91 -17.82 13.62
C ILE A 860 -29.80 -19.34 13.77
N ASP A 861 -29.86 -19.84 15.00
CA ASP A 861 -30.01 -21.26 15.28
C ASP A 861 -31.46 -21.74 15.04
N SER A 862 -31.72 -23.04 15.26
CA SER A 862 -33.06 -23.63 15.12
C SER A 862 -34.11 -23.06 16.08
N ASN A 863 -33.69 -22.34 17.13
CA ASN A 863 -34.55 -21.75 18.15
C ASN A 863 -34.75 -20.24 17.95
N GLY A 864 -34.14 -19.65 16.91
CA GLY A 864 -34.24 -18.23 16.60
C GLY A 864 -33.23 -17.33 17.32
N ASN A 865 -32.22 -17.90 17.98
CA ASN A 865 -31.16 -17.14 18.65
C ASN A 865 -30.02 -16.81 17.68
N ASP A 866 -29.30 -15.70 17.91
CA ASP A 866 -28.10 -15.37 17.14
C ASP A 866 -27.06 -16.49 17.27
N PHE A 867 -26.52 -16.93 16.14
CA PHE A 867 -25.57 -18.03 16.02
C PHE A 867 -24.36 -17.57 15.21
N LYS A 868 -23.17 -17.71 15.78
CA LYS A 868 -21.91 -17.32 15.14
C LYS A 868 -20.92 -18.46 15.21
N ALA A 869 -20.31 -18.77 14.07
CA ALA A 869 -19.26 -19.76 13.97
C ALA A 869 -18.20 -19.37 12.94
N LEU A 870 -16.96 -19.80 13.18
CA LEU A 870 -15.86 -19.72 12.22
C LEU A 870 -15.46 -21.13 11.81
N VAL A 871 -15.28 -21.33 10.51
CA VAL A 871 -14.88 -22.61 9.94
C VAL A 871 -13.42 -22.49 9.51
N TYR A 872 -12.58 -23.30 10.13
CA TYR A 872 -11.15 -23.40 9.89
C TYR A 872 -10.81 -24.69 9.16
N GLU A 873 -9.65 -24.68 8.50
CA GLU A 873 -9.02 -25.93 8.11
C GLU A 873 -8.68 -26.76 9.36
N PHE A 874 -8.97 -28.07 9.31
CA PHE A 874 -8.70 -28.96 10.42
C PHE A 874 -7.19 -29.25 10.52
N MET A 875 -6.65 -29.16 11.75
CA MET A 875 -5.24 -29.44 12.06
C MET A 875 -5.15 -30.82 12.72
N PRO A 876 -4.72 -31.87 12.00
CA PRO A 876 -4.94 -33.24 12.44
C PRO A 876 -4.14 -33.66 13.68
N ARG A 877 -3.01 -32.99 13.95
CA ARG A 877 -2.18 -33.25 15.14
C ARG A 877 -2.62 -32.44 16.37
N GLY A 878 -3.63 -31.59 16.24
CA GLY A 878 -4.18 -30.80 17.34
C GLY A 878 -3.24 -29.69 17.81
N ASP A 879 -3.44 -29.23 19.04
CA ASP A 879 -2.61 -28.18 19.65
C ASP A 879 -1.32 -28.73 20.27
N PHE A 880 -0.28 -27.90 20.24
CA PHE A 880 1.04 -28.26 20.71
C PHE A 880 1.07 -28.52 22.23
N HIS A 881 0.20 -27.90 23.02
CA HIS A 881 0.13 -28.16 24.47
C HIS A 881 -0.19 -29.62 24.76
N ASN A 882 -1.25 -30.16 24.13
CA ASN A 882 -1.67 -31.55 24.32
C ASN A 882 -0.66 -32.54 23.73
N LEU A 883 0.02 -32.18 22.64
CA LEU A 883 1.13 -32.99 22.11
C LEU A 883 2.30 -33.04 23.10
N PHE A 884 2.69 -31.91 23.67
CA PHE A 884 3.89 -31.77 24.48
C PHE A 884 3.69 -32.24 25.94
N TYR A 885 2.45 -32.11 26.45
CA TYR A 885 2.01 -32.53 27.78
C TYR A 885 0.76 -33.43 27.70
N PRO A 886 0.88 -34.69 27.24
CA PRO A 886 -0.26 -35.62 27.19
C PRO A 886 -0.90 -35.82 28.57
N ALA A 887 -2.22 -36.04 28.58
CA ALA A 887 -2.98 -36.31 29.80
C ALA A 887 -2.50 -37.59 30.50
N ARG A 888 -2.60 -37.64 31.83
CA ARG A 888 -2.24 -38.84 32.62
C ARG A 888 -3.22 -39.98 32.33
N ASP A 889 -2.70 -41.12 31.92
CA ASP A 889 -3.49 -42.34 31.80
C ASP A 889 -3.94 -42.84 33.18
N SER A 890 -4.99 -43.65 33.20
CA SER A 890 -5.62 -44.24 34.40
C SER A 890 -4.67 -45.10 35.25
N GLU A 891 -3.48 -45.44 34.72
CA GLU A 891 -2.45 -46.25 35.38
C GLU A 891 -1.27 -45.41 35.93
N GLY A 892 -1.33 -44.07 35.84
CA GLY A 892 -0.36 -43.19 36.51
C GLY A 892 1.03 -43.11 35.85
N SER A 893 1.27 -43.75 34.71
CA SER A 893 2.49 -43.54 33.91
C SER A 893 2.34 -42.33 33.00
N SER A 894 3.18 -41.31 33.18
CA SER A 894 3.29 -40.17 32.24
C SER A 894 4.34 -40.48 31.18
N TYR A 895 3.95 -41.06 30.04
CA TYR A 895 4.82 -41.11 28.87
C TYR A 895 4.75 -39.77 28.14
N TRP A 896 5.79 -38.95 28.33
CA TRP A 896 5.95 -37.71 27.60
C TRP A 896 6.24 -38.00 26.12
N ASN A 897 5.54 -37.34 25.20
CA ASN A 897 5.92 -37.41 23.80
C ASN A 897 7.30 -36.76 23.61
N TYR A 898 8.18 -37.50 22.96
CA TYR A 898 9.49 -37.02 22.56
C TYR A 898 9.34 -36.10 21.35
N VAL A 899 9.78 -34.85 21.51
CA VAL A 899 9.87 -33.85 20.45
C VAL A 899 11.33 -33.46 20.36
N SER A 900 11.96 -33.76 19.22
CA SER A 900 13.39 -33.59 18.99
C SER A 900 13.80 -32.12 18.92
N LEU A 901 15.10 -31.85 18.97
CA LEU A 901 15.63 -30.48 18.90
C LEU A 901 15.22 -29.78 17.60
N ASP A 902 15.32 -30.46 16.46
CA ASP A 902 14.96 -29.93 15.13
C ASP A 902 13.48 -29.56 15.04
N GLN A 903 12.60 -30.37 15.64
CA GLN A 903 11.17 -30.10 15.67
C GLN A 903 10.85 -28.89 16.56
N ARG A 904 11.49 -28.77 17.73
CA ARG A 904 11.30 -27.61 18.62
C ARG A 904 11.77 -26.31 17.95
N LEU A 905 12.91 -26.34 17.27
CA LEU A 905 13.43 -25.21 16.52
C LEU A 905 12.51 -24.82 15.35
N SER A 906 12.04 -25.81 14.59
CA SER A 906 11.11 -25.60 13.46
C SER A 906 9.79 -24.98 13.94
N ILE A 907 9.23 -25.47 15.04
CA ILE A 907 8.01 -24.92 15.66
C ILE A 907 8.24 -23.46 16.09
N LEU A 908 9.39 -23.13 16.68
CA LEU A 908 9.68 -21.75 17.07
C LEU A 908 9.81 -20.81 15.86
N VAL A 909 10.43 -21.27 14.78
CA VAL A 909 10.50 -20.50 13.53
C VAL A 909 9.10 -20.30 12.95
N ASP A 910 8.33 -21.37 12.84
CA ASP A 910 6.97 -21.36 12.32
C ASP A 910 6.03 -20.46 13.13
N VAL A 911 6.31 -20.23 14.42
CA VAL A 911 5.57 -19.28 15.27
C VAL A 911 6.13 -17.85 15.14
N SER A 912 7.44 -17.68 14.97
CA SER A 912 8.07 -16.36 14.88
C SER A 912 7.78 -15.63 13.55
N ASP A 913 7.79 -16.35 12.42
CA ASP A 913 7.48 -15.85 11.08
C ASP A 913 6.10 -15.15 10.98
N PRO A 914 4.98 -15.80 11.38
CA PRO A 914 3.66 -15.17 11.32
C PRO A 914 3.52 -13.99 12.29
N LEU A 915 4.17 -14.02 13.45
CA LEU A 915 4.13 -12.89 14.39
C LEU A 915 4.88 -11.67 13.82
N ALA A 916 6.05 -11.88 13.23
CA ALA A 916 6.76 -10.84 12.50
C ALA A 916 5.94 -10.27 11.34
N TYR A 917 5.23 -11.13 10.61
CA TYR A 917 4.30 -10.72 9.55
C TYR A 917 3.13 -9.86 10.08
N LEU A 918 2.52 -10.25 11.21
CA LEU A 918 1.39 -9.55 11.81
C LEU A 918 1.77 -8.18 12.39
N HIS A 919 2.98 -8.07 12.96
CA HIS A 919 3.48 -6.83 13.57
C HIS A 919 3.94 -5.79 12.54
N TYR A 920 4.33 -6.20 11.33
CA TYR A 920 4.95 -5.33 10.31
C TYR A 920 4.22 -5.35 8.95
N SER A 921 2.95 -5.75 8.91
CA SER A 921 2.10 -5.75 7.71
C SER A 921 1.73 -4.32 7.24
N HIS A 922 1.72 -4.10 5.92
CA HIS A 922 1.33 -2.83 5.29
C HIS A 922 -0.19 -2.53 5.34
N GLN A 923 -1.00 -3.45 5.87
CA GLN A 923 -2.47 -3.35 5.93
C GLN A 923 -3.02 -3.06 7.35
N GLY A 924 -2.14 -2.69 8.29
CA GLY A 924 -2.46 -2.48 9.70
C GLY A 924 -1.70 -3.45 10.61
N ILE A 925 -1.44 -3.02 11.85
CA ILE A 925 -0.71 -3.79 12.86
C ILE A 925 -1.71 -4.70 13.61
N ILE A 926 -1.42 -6.00 13.67
CA ILE A 926 -2.20 -6.95 14.47
C ILE A 926 -1.35 -7.45 15.63
N VAL A 927 -1.81 -7.20 16.85
CA VAL A 927 -1.23 -7.78 18.08
C VAL A 927 -2.10 -8.97 18.50
N HIS A 928 -1.51 -10.14 18.68
CA HIS A 928 -2.21 -11.40 18.96
C HIS A 928 -2.83 -11.44 20.36
N CYS A 929 -2.10 -10.95 21.38
CA CYS A 929 -2.54 -10.81 22.77
C CYS A 929 -2.81 -12.10 23.58
N ASP A 930 -2.68 -13.30 23.00
CA ASP A 930 -2.93 -14.58 23.70
C ASP A 930 -2.09 -15.74 23.12
N LEU A 931 -0.83 -15.48 22.80
CA LEU A 931 0.08 -16.51 22.31
C LEU A 931 0.49 -17.47 23.44
N LYS A 932 0.28 -18.77 23.23
CA LYS A 932 0.58 -19.87 24.16
C LYS A 932 0.60 -21.21 23.41
N PRO A 933 1.15 -22.30 23.98
CA PRO A 933 1.21 -23.61 23.33
C PRO A 933 -0.14 -24.17 22.83
N SER A 934 -1.24 -23.89 23.54
CA SER A 934 -2.57 -24.38 23.12
C SER A 934 -3.19 -23.61 21.93
N ASN A 935 -2.60 -22.47 21.56
CA ASN A 935 -2.99 -21.69 20.38
C ASN A 935 -2.03 -21.91 19.19
N ILE A 936 -1.09 -22.86 19.31
CA ILE A 936 -0.17 -23.29 18.26
C ILE A 936 -0.65 -24.68 17.81
N LEU A 937 -1.24 -24.77 16.63
CA LEU A 937 -1.76 -26.02 16.06
C LEU A 937 -0.76 -26.64 15.08
N LEU A 938 -0.77 -27.97 14.97
CA LEU A 938 0.13 -28.71 14.10
C LEU A 938 -0.63 -29.42 12.98
N ASP A 939 -0.11 -29.29 11.75
CA ASP A 939 -0.62 -30.04 10.60
C ASP A 939 0.00 -31.46 10.52
N ASP A 940 -0.35 -32.20 9.46
CA ASP A 940 0.15 -33.57 9.26
C ASP A 940 1.69 -33.66 9.18
N ASP A 941 2.32 -32.60 8.67
CA ASP A 941 3.76 -32.49 8.43
C ASP A 941 4.54 -31.92 9.65
N MET A 942 3.87 -31.78 10.81
CA MET A 942 4.44 -31.16 12.03
C MET A 942 4.80 -29.67 11.85
N VAL A 943 4.21 -28.98 10.86
CA VAL A 943 4.37 -27.54 10.69
C VAL A 943 3.46 -26.82 11.68
N ALA A 944 3.98 -25.80 12.35
CA ALA A 944 3.20 -25.04 13.32
C ALA A 944 2.39 -23.91 12.69
N HIS A 945 1.15 -23.75 13.17
CA HIS A 945 0.20 -22.73 12.74
C HIS A 945 -0.35 -21.98 13.96
N VAL A 946 -0.16 -20.67 14.01
CA VAL A 946 -0.69 -19.81 15.08
C VAL A 946 -2.19 -19.54 14.82
N GLY A 947 -3.01 -19.76 15.83
CA GLY A 947 -4.47 -19.62 15.79
C GLY A 947 -5.05 -18.91 17.02
N ASP A 948 -6.39 -18.83 17.06
CA ASP A 948 -7.17 -18.15 18.11
C ASP A 948 -6.88 -16.64 18.27
N PHE A 949 -7.40 -15.86 17.32
CA PHE A 949 -7.29 -14.39 17.31
C PHE A 949 -8.40 -13.72 18.13
N GLY A 950 -9.08 -14.45 19.02
CA GLY A 950 -10.23 -13.98 19.77
C GLY A 950 -9.96 -12.82 20.75
N LEU A 951 -8.69 -12.55 21.07
CA LEU A 951 -8.23 -11.41 21.88
C LEU A 951 -7.36 -10.42 21.09
N SER A 952 -7.20 -10.65 19.78
CA SER A 952 -6.33 -9.84 18.94
C SER A 952 -6.81 -8.39 18.85
N ARG A 953 -5.86 -7.48 18.66
CA ARG A 953 -6.12 -6.06 18.47
C ARG A 953 -5.60 -5.63 17.11
N PHE A 954 -6.50 -5.08 16.32
CA PHE A 954 -6.19 -4.48 15.02
C PHE A 954 -5.99 -2.98 15.19
N LYS A 955 -4.80 -2.49 14.82
CA LYS A 955 -4.49 -1.06 14.73
C LYS A 955 -4.35 -0.72 13.25
N SER A 956 -5.43 -0.21 12.68
CA SER A 956 -5.48 0.22 11.27
C SER A 956 -4.42 1.29 11.02
N SER A 957 -3.65 1.15 9.95
CA SER A 957 -2.75 2.19 9.44
C SER A 957 -3.50 3.29 8.70
N SER A 958 -4.76 3.53 9.06
CA SER A 958 -5.50 4.73 8.72
C SER A 958 -4.93 5.89 9.52
N THR A 959 -4.18 6.77 8.87
CA THR A 959 -4.09 8.16 9.28
C THR A 959 -5.47 8.81 9.15
N THR A 960 -6.32 8.54 10.14
CA THR A 960 -7.42 9.37 10.67
C THR A 960 -7.96 8.64 11.90
N SER A 961 -7.13 8.56 12.94
CA SER A 961 -7.62 8.36 14.31
C SER A 961 -6.63 8.98 15.30
N TYR A 962 -6.52 10.31 15.28
CA TYR A 962 -6.07 11.03 16.47
C TYR A 962 -7.22 11.31 17.46
N PHE A 963 -8.43 10.85 17.16
CA PHE A 963 -9.54 10.78 18.13
C PHE A 963 -10.27 9.43 18.10
N ALA A 964 -9.52 8.32 18.10
CA ALA A 964 -10.05 7.03 18.58
C ALA A 964 -9.19 6.41 19.69
N ASP A 965 -8.52 7.25 20.50
CA ASP A 965 -7.85 6.85 21.73
C ASP A 965 -8.53 7.44 22.98
N SER A 966 -9.86 7.48 23.00
CA SER A 966 -10.63 7.80 24.21
C SER A 966 -11.88 6.95 24.41
N TYR A 967 -11.86 5.68 23.99
CA TYR A 967 -12.58 4.64 24.75
C TYR A 967 -11.58 3.88 25.62
N SER A 968 -11.15 4.56 26.68
CA SER A 968 -10.82 3.91 27.94
C SER A 968 -11.97 2.97 28.32
N ILE A 969 -11.73 1.66 28.24
CA ILE A 969 -12.27 0.77 29.25
C ILE A 969 -11.05 0.37 30.08
N SER A 970 -10.82 1.11 31.15
CA SER A 970 -10.16 0.59 32.34
C SER A 970 -10.94 -0.65 32.80
N SER A 971 -10.58 -1.82 32.29
CA SER A 971 -11.00 -3.06 32.92
C SER A 971 -9.83 -3.57 33.74
N ILE A 972 -10.04 -3.63 35.05
CA ILE A 972 -9.23 -4.28 36.09
C ILE A 972 -8.99 -5.79 35.81
N ALA A 973 -9.35 -6.29 34.62
CA ALA A 973 -9.23 -7.68 34.22
C ALA A 973 -7.97 -7.89 33.36
N ILE A 974 -7.10 -8.80 33.80
CA ILE A 974 -5.93 -9.29 33.05
C ILE A 974 -6.41 -9.81 31.69
N ASN A 975 -5.99 -9.18 30.59
CA ASN A 975 -6.26 -9.65 29.24
C ASN A 975 -5.11 -10.59 28.79
N GLY A 976 -5.43 -11.86 28.56
CA GLY A 976 -4.50 -12.93 28.15
C GLY A 976 -4.45 -14.10 29.15
N THR A 977 -3.55 -15.04 28.92
CA THR A 977 -3.41 -16.27 29.73
C THR A 977 -2.35 -16.11 30.85
N ILE A 978 -2.72 -16.43 32.09
CA ILE A 978 -1.84 -16.34 33.26
C ILE A 978 -0.53 -17.11 33.00
N GLY A 979 0.61 -16.48 33.28
CA GLY A 979 1.95 -17.02 33.01
C GLY A 979 2.59 -16.55 31.70
N TYR A 980 1.78 -16.21 30.68
CA TYR A 980 2.25 -15.78 29.35
C TYR A 980 2.09 -14.27 29.11
N VAL A 981 1.27 -13.60 29.93
CA VAL A 981 0.99 -12.16 29.84
C VAL A 981 2.19 -11.34 30.32
N ALA A 982 2.51 -10.28 29.58
CA ALA A 982 3.59 -9.36 29.92
C ALA A 982 3.28 -8.55 31.20
N PRO A 983 4.30 -8.19 32.01
CA PRO A 983 4.10 -7.49 33.28
C PRO A 983 3.33 -6.18 33.12
N GLU A 984 3.62 -5.41 32.08
CA GLU A 984 2.94 -4.14 31.79
C GLU A 984 1.45 -4.31 31.48
N CYS A 985 1.05 -5.45 30.91
CA CYS A 985 -0.36 -5.76 30.63
C CYS A 985 -1.10 -6.26 31.88
N SER A 986 -0.39 -6.86 32.84
CA SER A 986 -0.96 -7.33 34.11
C SER A 986 -1.23 -6.20 35.12
N ALA A 987 -0.51 -5.07 35.01
CA ALA A 987 -0.64 -3.89 35.88
C ALA A 987 -1.69 -2.87 35.38
N GLY A 988 -2.51 -3.22 34.38
CA GLY A 988 -3.52 -2.34 33.78
C GLY A 988 -3.02 -1.46 32.62
N GLY A 989 -1.82 -1.73 32.08
CA GLY A 989 -1.25 -1.02 30.94
C GLY A 989 -1.81 -1.43 29.57
N GLN A 990 -1.44 -0.67 28.53
CA GLN A 990 -1.87 -0.91 27.14
C GLN A 990 -1.15 -2.13 26.53
N VAL A 991 -1.89 -2.94 25.75
CA VAL A 991 -1.33 -4.07 25.00
C VAL A 991 -0.60 -3.55 23.75
N SER A 992 0.60 -4.08 23.47
CA SER A 992 1.50 -3.57 22.42
C SER A 992 2.25 -4.69 21.71
N ILE A 993 2.94 -4.39 20.60
CA ILE A 993 3.81 -5.35 19.89
C ILE A 993 4.82 -6.02 20.85
N PRO A 994 5.53 -5.29 21.73
CA PRO A 994 6.41 -5.89 22.74
C PRO A 994 5.73 -6.90 23.68
N SER A 995 4.41 -6.86 23.83
CA SER A 995 3.66 -7.80 24.66
C SER A 995 3.58 -9.20 24.04
N ASP A 996 3.42 -9.30 22.71
CA ASP A 996 3.48 -10.59 21.99
C ASP A 996 4.90 -11.17 22.00
N VAL A 997 5.93 -10.31 21.90
CA VAL A 997 7.34 -10.72 22.03
C VAL A 997 7.61 -11.39 23.39
N TYR A 998 7.03 -10.84 24.46
CA TYR A 998 7.13 -11.43 25.80
C TYR A 998 6.42 -12.79 25.88
N SER A 999 5.23 -12.92 25.28
CA SER A 999 4.52 -14.20 25.24
C SER A 999 5.28 -15.25 24.42
N PHE A 1000 5.88 -14.87 23.29
CA PHE A 1000 6.72 -15.75 22.45
C PHE A 1000 7.92 -16.29 23.23
N ARG A 1001 8.58 -15.45 24.01
CA ARG A 1001 9.63 -15.87 24.94
C ARG A 1001 9.16 -16.93 25.93
N VAL A 1002 8.00 -16.74 26.55
CA VAL A 1002 7.49 -17.70 27.54
C VAL A 1002 7.26 -19.05 26.87
N VAL A 1003 6.71 -19.07 25.65
CA VAL A 1003 6.57 -20.27 24.81
C VAL A 1003 7.94 -20.91 24.52
N LEU A 1004 8.94 -20.12 24.12
CA LEU A 1004 10.31 -20.60 23.86
C LEU A 1004 10.93 -21.25 25.09
N LEU A 1005 10.87 -20.58 26.24
CA LEU A 1005 11.42 -21.10 27.49
C LEU A 1005 10.69 -22.37 27.92
N GLU A 1006 9.37 -22.42 27.83
CA GLU A 1006 8.59 -23.63 28.14
C GLU A 1006 8.96 -24.81 27.24
N ILE A 1007 9.16 -24.57 25.93
CA ILE A 1007 9.58 -25.61 24.98
C ILE A 1007 10.95 -26.18 25.33
N PHE A 1008 11.92 -25.36 25.75
CA PHE A 1008 13.30 -25.83 25.98
C PHE A 1008 13.58 -26.27 27.41
N ILE A 1009 12.85 -25.76 28.40
CA ILE A 1009 12.95 -26.14 29.82
C ILE A 1009 11.97 -27.28 30.16
N ARG A 1010 10.95 -27.49 29.32
CA ARG A 1010 9.83 -28.42 29.54
C ARG A 1010 9.13 -28.20 30.88
N ARG A 1011 8.92 -26.94 31.26
CA ARG A 1011 8.16 -26.56 32.45
C ARG A 1011 7.11 -25.52 32.10
N ARG A 1012 5.91 -25.67 32.67
CA ARG A 1012 4.86 -24.68 32.47
C ARG A 1012 5.17 -23.42 33.27
N PRO A 1013 4.80 -22.23 32.79
CA PRO A 1013 4.94 -20.98 33.54
C PRO A 1013 4.17 -20.95 34.86
N THR A 1014 3.20 -21.85 35.04
CA THR A 1014 2.36 -22.00 36.23
C THR A 1014 2.79 -23.14 37.16
N ASP A 1015 3.81 -23.92 36.80
CA ASP A 1015 4.32 -24.98 37.68
C ASP A 1015 5.00 -24.35 38.92
N ASP A 1016 4.86 -24.99 40.08
CA ASP A 1016 5.42 -24.48 41.33
C ASP A 1016 6.96 -24.59 41.31
N MET A 1017 7.63 -23.49 40.97
CA MET A 1017 9.08 -23.39 40.96
C MET A 1017 9.60 -23.03 42.36
N LYS A 1018 10.83 -23.44 42.69
CA LYS A 1018 11.50 -23.02 43.93
C LYS A 1018 11.36 -21.49 44.08
N ASP A 1019 10.90 -21.05 45.25
CA ASP A 1019 10.71 -19.64 45.62
C ASP A 1019 9.63 -18.85 44.84
N ARG A 1020 8.64 -19.53 44.21
CA ARG A 1020 7.54 -18.90 43.43
C ARG A 1020 8.02 -17.99 42.29
N MET A 1021 9.19 -18.29 41.75
CA MET A 1021 9.82 -17.49 40.70
C MET A 1021 9.23 -17.80 39.31
N SER A 1022 9.21 -16.81 38.40
CA SER A 1022 8.74 -17.03 37.01
C SER A 1022 9.74 -17.85 36.20
N ILE A 1023 9.27 -18.55 35.16
CA ILE A 1023 10.14 -19.33 34.25
C ILE A 1023 11.26 -18.51 33.62
N ALA A 1024 11.00 -17.23 33.33
CA ALA A 1024 12.01 -16.33 32.82
C ALA A 1024 13.06 -15.96 33.87
N LYS A 1025 12.62 -15.68 35.11
CA LYS A 1025 13.58 -15.41 36.18
C LYS A 1025 14.40 -16.66 36.50
N PHE A 1026 13.80 -17.84 36.38
CA PHE A 1026 14.48 -19.12 36.54
C PHE A 1026 15.54 -19.35 35.47
N ALA A 1027 15.23 -19.03 34.21
CA ALA A 1027 16.20 -19.05 33.12
C ALA A 1027 17.33 -18.02 33.33
N GLU A 1028 17.01 -16.79 33.73
CA GLU A 1028 17.98 -15.71 33.99
C GLU A 1028 19.02 -16.07 35.04
N ILE A 1029 18.64 -16.71 36.15
CA ILE A 1029 19.58 -17.08 37.22
C ILE A 1029 20.55 -18.18 36.78
N ASN A 1030 20.13 -19.05 35.87
CA ASN A 1030 20.91 -20.20 35.44
C ASN A 1030 21.71 -19.95 34.15
N PHE A 1031 21.52 -18.81 33.47
CA PHE A 1031 22.24 -18.47 32.24
C PHE A 1031 23.47 -17.58 32.52
N PRO A 1032 24.61 -17.77 31.81
CA PRO A 1032 24.91 -18.82 30.83
C PRO A 1032 25.49 -20.11 31.44
N GLU A 1033 25.98 -20.07 32.68
CA GLU A 1033 26.86 -21.11 33.22
C GLU A 1033 26.15 -22.42 33.61
N ASN A 1034 24.87 -22.36 34.00
CA ASN A 1034 24.08 -23.49 34.49
C ASN A 1034 22.94 -23.89 33.54
N VAL A 1035 23.05 -23.53 32.25
CA VAL A 1035 21.99 -23.77 31.25
C VAL A 1035 21.61 -25.24 31.14
N LEU A 1036 22.59 -26.16 31.15
CA LEU A 1036 22.32 -27.59 31.04
C LEU A 1036 21.56 -28.15 32.26
N GLN A 1037 21.51 -27.44 33.39
CA GLN A 1037 20.75 -27.88 34.57
C GLN A 1037 19.25 -27.65 34.41
N ILE A 1038 18.86 -26.70 33.57
CA ILE A 1038 17.46 -26.27 33.38
C ILE A 1038 16.84 -26.76 32.08
N VAL A 1039 17.63 -27.18 31.09
CA VAL A 1039 17.14 -27.70 29.80
C VAL A 1039 16.43 -29.05 30.01
N ASP A 1040 15.44 -29.33 29.16
CA ASP A 1040 14.71 -30.60 29.10
C ASP A 1040 15.69 -31.78 29.06
N PRO A 1041 15.62 -32.72 30.03
CA PRO A 1041 16.47 -33.91 30.05
C PRO A 1041 16.44 -34.71 28.74
N GLN A 1042 15.33 -34.70 28.00
CA GLN A 1042 15.24 -35.39 26.70
C GLN A 1042 16.15 -34.76 25.63
N LEU A 1043 16.34 -33.44 25.65
CA LEU A 1043 17.24 -32.75 24.74
C LEU A 1043 18.70 -32.98 25.12
N LEU A 1044 18.99 -33.10 26.42
CA LEU A 1044 20.32 -33.45 26.91
C LEU A 1044 20.69 -34.88 26.48
N GLU A 1045 19.75 -35.81 26.57
CA GLU A 1045 19.94 -37.19 26.11
C GLU A 1045 20.15 -37.28 24.59
N GLU A 1046 19.34 -36.55 23.80
CA GLU A 1046 19.48 -36.45 22.33
C GLU A 1046 20.85 -35.91 21.90
N LEU A 1047 21.38 -34.94 22.64
CA LEU A 1047 22.65 -34.29 22.36
C LEU A 1047 23.85 -34.95 23.06
N GLU A 1048 23.65 -36.06 23.77
CA GLU A 1048 24.67 -36.76 24.58
C GLU A 1048 25.35 -35.83 25.63
N LEU A 1049 24.64 -34.82 26.14
CA LEU A 1049 25.14 -33.84 27.11
C LEU A 1049 24.78 -34.23 28.55
N SER A 1050 25.74 -34.10 29.47
CA SER A 1050 25.50 -34.33 30.91
C SER A 1050 25.27 -33.02 31.67
N LYS A 1051 24.48 -33.06 32.76
CA LYS A 1051 24.28 -31.91 33.66
C LYS A 1051 25.53 -31.48 34.42
N GLU A 1052 26.55 -32.35 34.47
CA GLU A 1052 27.83 -32.11 35.14
C GLU A 1052 28.89 -31.55 34.18
N THR A 1053 28.57 -31.41 32.88
CA THR A 1053 29.51 -30.90 31.88
C THR A 1053 29.73 -29.39 32.09
N PRO A 1054 30.95 -28.93 32.42
CA PRO A 1054 31.21 -27.50 32.60
C PRO A 1054 31.15 -26.79 31.25
N VAL A 1055 30.20 -25.87 31.14
CA VAL A 1055 29.85 -25.12 29.92
C VAL A 1055 31.04 -24.34 29.31
N VAL A 1056 32.06 -24.03 30.12
CA VAL A 1056 33.24 -23.24 29.72
C VAL A 1056 34.26 -24.05 28.89
N ALA A 1057 34.07 -25.38 28.73
CA ALA A 1057 35.04 -26.26 28.07
C ALA A 1057 34.47 -27.06 26.87
N ILE A 1058 33.44 -26.54 26.18
CA ILE A 1058 32.68 -27.32 25.21
C ILE A 1058 32.78 -26.72 23.80
N GLU A 1059 33.59 -27.34 22.93
CA GLU A 1059 33.55 -27.18 21.46
C GLU A 1059 32.36 -27.92 20.81
N ASP A 1060 31.45 -28.49 21.61
CA ASP A 1060 30.26 -29.22 21.14
C ASP A 1060 29.19 -28.26 20.60
N SER A 1061 28.82 -28.45 19.34
CA SER A 1061 27.81 -27.67 18.62
C SER A 1061 26.43 -27.71 19.28
N GLY A 1062 26.07 -28.79 19.98
CA GLY A 1062 24.75 -28.96 20.62
C GLY A 1062 24.55 -28.02 21.81
N ALA A 1063 25.56 -27.88 22.67
CA ALA A 1063 25.50 -26.97 23.81
C ALA A 1063 25.42 -25.49 23.39
N GLN A 1064 26.11 -25.14 22.28
CA GLN A 1064 26.07 -23.79 21.70
C GLN A 1064 24.71 -23.44 21.09
N ILE A 1065 24.02 -24.41 20.47
CA ILE A 1065 22.65 -24.25 19.99
C ILE A 1065 21.70 -23.95 21.17
N LEU A 1066 21.76 -24.75 22.25
CA LEU A 1066 20.92 -24.53 23.43
C LEU A 1066 21.15 -23.15 24.08
N GLN A 1067 22.40 -22.71 24.17
CA GLN A 1067 22.73 -21.35 24.63
C GLN A 1067 22.19 -20.26 23.72
N SER A 1068 22.37 -20.41 22.40
CA SER A 1068 21.92 -19.43 21.41
C SER A 1068 20.39 -19.26 21.47
N VAL A 1069 19.65 -20.36 21.55
CA VAL A 1069 18.17 -20.32 21.65
C VAL A 1069 17.72 -19.67 22.96
N LEU A 1070 18.28 -20.07 24.10
CA LEU A 1070 17.90 -19.49 25.39
C LEU A 1070 18.32 -18.02 25.50
N SER A 1071 19.42 -17.61 24.85
CA SER A 1071 19.82 -16.21 24.72
C SER A 1071 18.77 -15.38 23.98
N ILE A 1072 18.21 -15.90 22.88
CA ILE A 1072 17.07 -15.25 22.19
C ILE A 1072 15.88 -15.11 23.14
N GLY A 1073 15.57 -16.17 23.90
CA GLY A 1073 14.59 -16.12 24.97
C GLY A 1073 14.82 -14.94 25.93
N LEU A 1074 16.04 -14.79 26.45
CA LEU A 1074 16.43 -13.71 27.36
C LEU A 1074 16.42 -12.31 26.72
N CYS A 1075 16.79 -12.16 25.45
CA CYS A 1075 16.66 -10.88 24.74
C CYS A 1075 15.19 -10.42 24.63
N CYS A 1076 14.25 -11.38 24.61
CA CYS A 1076 12.82 -11.12 24.67
C CYS A 1076 12.28 -10.93 26.12
N THR A 1077 13.10 -11.04 27.18
CA THR A 1077 12.67 -10.94 28.61
C THR A 1077 12.75 -9.56 29.24
N LYS A 1078 13.41 -8.58 28.62
CA LYS A 1078 13.67 -7.26 29.23
C LYS A 1078 12.41 -6.66 29.86
N THR A 1079 12.54 -6.21 31.11
CA THR A 1079 11.43 -5.66 31.91
C THR A 1079 10.81 -4.43 31.26
N SER A 1080 11.63 -3.59 30.61
CA SER A 1080 11.13 -2.50 29.77
C SER A 1080 10.73 -3.00 28.37
N PRO A 1081 9.50 -2.68 27.89
CA PRO A 1081 9.06 -3.01 26.53
C PRO A 1081 9.98 -2.48 25.41
N SER A 1082 10.67 -1.36 25.64
CA SER A 1082 11.55 -0.71 24.66
C SER A 1082 12.90 -1.42 24.49
N GLU A 1083 13.27 -2.30 25.41
CA GLU A 1083 14.54 -3.03 25.39
C GLU A 1083 14.41 -4.45 24.81
N ARG A 1084 13.18 -4.90 24.54
CA ARG A 1084 12.93 -6.22 23.93
C ARG A 1084 13.25 -6.15 22.44
N ILE A 1085 13.90 -7.20 21.92
CA ILE A 1085 14.07 -7.35 20.47
C ILE A 1085 12.70 -7.48 19.78
N ASN A 1086 12.60 -7.07 18.53
CA ASN A 1086 11.36 -7.25 17.78
C ASN A 1086 11.26 -8.67 17.17
N MET A 1087 10.06 -9.05 16.71
CA MET A 1087 9.84 -10.39 16.17
C MET A 1087 10.60 -10.67 14.86
N GLN A 1088 10.94 -9.65 14.04
CA GLN A 1088 11.77 -9.83 12.85
C GLN A 1088 13.20 -10.22 13.22
N GLU A 1089 13.77 -9.57 14.24
CA GLU A 1089 15.09 -9.90 14.78
C GLU A 1089 15.10 -11.27 15.46
N ALA A 1090 14.07 -11.60 16.25
CA ALA A 1090 13.93 -12.91 16.87
C ALA A 1090 13.84 -14.04 15.81
N ALA A 1091 13.02 -13.85 14.77
CA ALA A 1091 12.91 -14.79 13.65
C ALA A 1091 14.24 -14.93 12.92
N ALA A 1092 14.92 -13.83 12.58
CA ALA A 1092 16.22 -13.87 11.91
C ALA A 1092 17.29 -14.63 12.70
N LYS A 1093 17.34 -14.44 14.03
CA LYS A 1093 18.26 -15.18 14.90
C LYS A 1093 17.94 -16.67 14.98
N LEU A 1094 16.66 -17.05 15.01
CA LEU A 1094 16.24 -18.46 14.98
C LEU A 1094 16.56 -19.13 13.64
N HIS A 1095 16.30 -18.46 12.51
CA HIS A 1095 16.68 -18.95 11.19
C HIS A 1095 18.20 -19.15 11.08
N GLY A 1096 19.00 -18.25 11.66
CA GLY A 1096 20.46 -18.37 11.71
C GLY A 1096 21.00 -19.53 12.57
N ILE A 1097 20.19 -20.06 13.51
CA ILE A 1097 20.56 -21.26 14.30
C ILE A 1097 20.25 -22.54 13.53
N ILE A 1098 19.25 -22.51 12.63
CA ILE A 1098 18.81 -23.68 11.84
C ILE A 1098 19.60 -23.82 10.53
N SER A 1099 20.11 -22.71 9.98
CA SER A 1099 20.98 -22.68 8.79
C SER A 1099 22.38 -23.18 9.11
#